data_AF-A0A2F0ANW3-F1
#
_entry.id   AF-A0A2F0ANW3-F1
#
_cell.length_a   1.000
_cell.length_b   1.000
_cell.length_c   1.000
_cell.angle_alpha   90.00
_cell.angle_beta   90.00
_cell.angle_gamma   90.00
#
_symmetry.space_group_name_H-M   'P 1'
#
loop_
_entity.id
_entity.type
_entity.pdbx_description
1 polymer ?
#
loop_
_entity_poly.entity_id
_entity_poly.type
_entity_poly.pdbx_seq_one_letter_code
_entity_poly.pdbx_strand_id
1 'polypeptide(L)'
;MRKIDLHLSVLLIVICAAVGCDDGSSSTGNNVVTADGGRRIADASLDQSVTANDAAPGGDAGTASDSSTIADSGLLPLRDCEEVCDFYVECDRLDLWMGRQRSACIAACEQVEDLEAFSGYRACLQTTACDGLQECRLPVRPRPTCSQVCETLDECGATDRLPAAIPGVEDCLSGCGTPSISADIRRCGEAVVADPETCNEPEFALCMLREQAATCTQVCQQKVDCGLVDDVIDCSIACLSRDVPMDPLALRRIRIEENCAEQSNSCDDFLSCQRIEIDGVSPDDVARLCAADEACSFFGEQCVERATDLLTLTDSSTLDCAIDRLENQCDVGLLSCLRPAFPPVGMCDEFCAVSAICGALPQGQLELECVADCRAIIEAEDRIRLAEIWRGLGCAYANSCDEFVDCTEQDLGVLDCAGLCQRRSECNPEQDGGCVDACAARQSTLRNWAERLCTQAAATCDGVSLCVADSAPPCDRLCTLYEACGQDSLSCQTACDDGHYLGDETFIEEYACATAEQACDGRLQCRGGDRDAGLSCLNWCQFQTQCGESDADILDCLDSCSAGLPGEQGLIFEASNQCLVNLGQGPACEDLSDCFNAVSADELCLQSCNEQVRCGLIDESAQCVQLCTERFEADDVDQLSCVLRTQRLNAGCGAVAECTGVDVEPASVDCSALCQAQATCNEGLDIFLCERDCTPATFDLAIRRRCADLAECDALELCLPDEITVPGACTDACASAEACDGLIGDAANALYATRVECEADCTARGLLSAGESVMNLPDCLAEAMCDPDAFSGCFAGRQPVDCGSGWDAVVACNNQLFLQLFGMINGRADYIAVCEEQFAVNPAQVEADLTCLTDIAMRANGDPNICLEQVQCLLGGLGP
;
A
#
# COMPACT_ATOMS: atom_id res chain seq x y z
N MET A 1 8.66 -28.78 -63.03
CA MET A 1 8.12 -28.55 -64.39
C MET A 1 6.84 -27.71 -64.30
N ARG A 2 6.95 -26.40 -64.48
CA ARG A 2 6.04 -25.44 -65.17
C ARG A 2 6.36 -24.05 -64.65
N LYS A 3 6.96 -23.25 -65.54
CA LYS A 3 7.21 -21.81 -65.44
C LYS A 3 5.90 -21.04 -65.65
N ILE A 4 5.75 -19.89 -65.00
CA ILE A 4 5.28 -18.64 -65.64
C ILE A 4 6.05 -17.47 -65.01
N ASP A 5 6.45 -16.54 -65.88
CA ASP A 5 7.43 -15.46 -65.73
C ASP A 5 6.90 -14.15 -65.10
N LEU A 6 7.87 -13.37 -64.59
CA LEU A 6 7.88 -11.92 -64.32
C LEU A 6 7.37 -11.06 -65.49
N HIS A 7 6.82 -9.85 -65.20
CA HIS A 7 7.49 -8.56 -65.54
C HIS A 7 6.71 -7.26 -65.22
N LEU A 8 7.49 -6.24 -64.85
CA LEU A 8 7.37 -4.78 -65.14
C LEU A 8 6.26 -3.97 -64.40
N SER A 9 6.43 -2.74 -63.92
CA SER A 9 7.59 -1.82 -63.77
C SER A 9 7.11 -0.42 -63.32
N VAL A 10 8.00 0.32 -62.62
CA VAL A 10 8.28 1.78 -62.78
C VAL A 10 7.24 2.77 -62.20
N LEU A 11 7.53 3.96 -61.64
CA LEU A 11 8.70 4.73 -61.14
C LEU A 11 8.17 6.18 -60.96
N LEU A 12 8.50 6.88 -59.85
CA LEU A 12 8.77 8.35 -59.71
C LEU A 12 8.72 8.68 -58.19
N ILE A 13 9.83 8.96 -57.48
CA ILE A 13 10.70 10.18 -57.46
C ILE A 13 9.94 11.40 -56.84
N VAL A 14 10.43 12.21 -55.89
CA VAL A 14 11.61 12.27 -54.99
C VAL A 14 11.56 13.65 -54.26
N ILE A 15 11.91 13.68 -52.96
CA ILE A 15 12.77 14.66 -52.22
C ILE A 15 12.36 16.14 -52.02
N CYS A 16 12.33 16.58 -50.74
CA CYS A 16 13.20 17.58 -50.06
C CYS A 16 12.52 18.00 -48.72
N ALA A 17 13.01 17.73 -47.50
CA ALA A 17 14.26 18.11 -46.82
C ALA A 17 14.34 19.59 -46.34
N ALA A 18 14.05 19.75 -45.04
CA ALA A 18 14.90 20.34 -43.98
C ALA A 18 15.14 21.88 -43.83
N VAL A 19 15.23 22.24 -42.53
CA VAL A 19 16.01 23.32 -41.86
C VAL A 19 15.28 24.63 -41.50
N GLY A 20 15.35 25.01 -40.21
CA GLY A 20 15.49 26.42 -39.79
C GLY A 20 14.95 26.79 -38.41
N CYS A 21 15.85 26.98 -37.44
CA CYS A 21 15.62 27.46 -36.06
C CYS A 21 15.30 28.96 -35.94
N ASP A 22 14.85 29.31 -34.72
CA ASP A 22 15.21 30.47 -33.88
C ASP A 22 14.39 31.78 -33.81
N ASP A 23 14.12 32.10 -32.54
CA ASP A 23 14.15 33.38 -31.80
C ASP A 23 13.01 34.40 -31.83
N GLY A 24 12.51 34.73 -30.62
CA GLY A 24 11.58 35.85 -30.38
C GLY A 24 11.09 36.05 -28.93
N SER A 25 12.02 36.38 -28.04
CA SER A 25 11.92 36.70 -26.60
C SER A 25 10.81 37.66 -26.04
N SER A 26 10.42 37.35 -24.78
CA SER A 26 10.20 38.23 -23.60
C SER A 26 8.96 39.14 -23.44
N SER A 27 8.19 38.94 -22.34
CA SER A 27 8.09 39.85 -21.17
C SER A 27 6.99 39.35 -20.19
N THR A 28 7.36 38.92 -18.98
CA THR A 28 7.23 39.62 -17.67
C THR A 28 5.79 39.92 -17.19
N GLY A 29 5.42 39.39 -16.01
CA GLY A 29 4.46 40.07 -15.11
C GLY A 29 3.53 39.17 -14.27
N ASN A 30 4.02 38.65 -13.14
CA ASN A 30 3.20 38.26 -11.99
C ASN A 30 2.41 39.45 -11.43
N ASN A 31 1.14 39.26 -11.01
CA ASN A 31 0.75 39.24 -9.59
C ASN A 31 -0.76 39.45 -9.35
N VAL A 32 -1.19 38.70 -8.34
CA VAL A 32 -2.36 38.83 -7.46
C VAL A 32 -2.48 40.24 -6.86
N VAL A 33 -3.72 40.73 -6.63
CA VAL A 33 -4.22 41.28 -5.34
C VAL A 33 -5.64 41.85 -5.49
N THR A 34 -6.38 41.60 -4.42
CA THR A 34 -7.74 41.90 -3.96
C THR A 34 -8.21 43.37 -3.96
N ALA A 35 -9.52 43.52 -3.78
CA ALA A 35 -10.18 44.33 -2.74
C ALA A 35 -11.18 45.41 -3.20
N ASP A 36 -12.44 45.16 -2.81
CA ASP A 36 -13.37 46.04 -2.09
C ASP A 36 -13.94 47.34 -2.68
N GLY A 37 -15.27 47.46 -2.53
CA GLY A 37 -15.87 48.69 -1.99
C GLY A 37 -17.19 49.18 -2.60
N GLY A 38 -18.32 48.80 -1.99
CA GLY A 38 -19.59 49.57 -2.05
C GLY A 38 -20.89 48.74 -1.98
N ARG A 39 -21.30 48.16 -0.83
CA ARG A 39 -22.30 48.70 0.15
C ARG A 39 -23.60 49.22 -0.51
N ARG A 40 -24.86 48.85 -0.16
CA ARG A 40 -25.52 48.41 1.09
C ARG A 40 -26.91 47.76 0.77
N ILE A 41 -27.28 46.65 1.45
CA ILE A 41 -28.35 46.46 2.49
C ILE A 41 -29.80 46.76 2.02
N ALA A 42 -30.85 45.96 2.25
CA ALA A 42 -31.05 44.64 2.85
C ALA A 42 -32.50 44.18 2.59
N ASP A 43 -32.72 42.90 2.92
CA ASP A 43 -33.93 42.11 3.02
C ASP A 43 -35.14 42.78 3.71
N ALA A 44 -36.35 42.33 3.35
CA ALA A 44 -37.17 41.45 4.20
C ALA A 44 -38.63 41.36 3.71
N SER A 45 -39.04 40.13 3.37
CA SER A 45 -40.08 39.32 4.07
C SER A 45 -41.45 39.92 4.46
N LEU A 46 -42.47 39.08 4.18
CA LEU A 46 -43.79 38.90 4.82
C LEU A 46 -44.98 39.80 4.42
N ASP A 47 -45.88 39.17 3.66
CA ASP A 47 -47.21 38.70 4.07
C ASP A 47 -48.40 39.67 4.27
N GLN A 48 -49.55 39.15 3.79
CA GLN A 48 -50.93 39.40 4.18
C GLN A 48 -51.66 40.73 3.91
N SER A 49 -52.58 40.63 2.94
CA SER A 49 -54.03 40.76 3.14
C SER A 49 -54.74 42.13 2.92
N VAL A 50 -55.84 42.03 2.16
CA VAL A 50 -57.19 42.59 2.46
C VAL A 50 -57.60 43.98 1.92
N THR A 51 -58.54 43.89 0.97
CA THR A 51 -59.78 44.69 0.72
C THR A 51 -59.79 46.07 0.05
N ALA A 52 -60.52 46.08 -1.08
CA ALA A 52 -61.77 46.78 -1.38
C ALA A 52 -61.89 48.32 -1.32
N ASN A 53 -62.34 48.82 -2.49
CA ASN A 53 -63.31 49.89 -2.75
C ASN A 53 -62.95 51.39 -2.67
N ASP A 54 -63.28 52.01 -3.81
CA ASP A 54 -63.97 53.28 -4.04
C ASP A 54 -63.18 54.58 -4.34
N ALA A 55 -63.71 55.20 -5.42
CA ALA A 55 -63.81 56.62 -5.76
C ALA A 55 -62.74 57.26 -6.68
N ALA A 56 -63.23 57.60 -7.88
CA ALA A 56 -62.78 58.60 -8.86
C ALA A 56 -62.61 60.03 -8.25
N PRO A 57 -62.12 61.09 -8.96
CA PRO A 57 -62.05 61.25 -10.42
C PRO A 57 -60.85 62.05 -11.03
N GLY A 58 -60.70 61.96 -12.36
CA GLY A 58 -60.34 63.12 -13.21
C GLY A 58 -59.13 62.96 -14.14
N GLY A 59 -59.33 63.26 -15.44
CA GLY A 59 -58.30 63.94 -16.25
C GLY A 59 -57.85 63.31 -17.58
N ASP A 60 -58.73 63.32 -18.58
CA ASP A 60 -58.54 63.58 -20.03
C ASP A 60 -57.30 63.16 -20.86
N ALA A 61 -57.68 62.57 -22.01
CA ALA A 61 -57.22 62.79 -23.40
C ALA A 61 -56.10 61.91 -24.01
N GLY A 62 -56.48 61.15 -25.06
CA GLY A 62 -55.54 60.61 -26.05
C GLY A 62 -56.07 59.46 -26.94
N THR A 63 -56.89 59.80 -27.93
CA THR A 63 -57.32 59.07 -29.15
C THR A 63 -56.44 57.94 -29.73
N ALA A 64 -57.05 56.77 -30.03
CA ALA A 64 -57.00 55.96 -31.28
C ALA A 64 -57.90 54.70 -31.09
N SER A 65 -59.06 54.56 -31.75
CA SER A 65 -59.27 53.81 -33.02
C SER A 65 -58.40 52.54 -33.09
N ASP A 66 -58.90 51.32 -32.91
CA ASP A 66 -59.95 50.69 -33.72
C ASP A 66 -60.85 49.74 -32.91
N SER A 67 -62.15 49.95 -33.08
CA SER A 67 -63.22 49.05 -32.66
C SER A 67 -63.46 48.03 -33.76
N SER A 68 -62.92 46.81 -33.64
CA SER A 68 -63.50 45.65 -34.30
C SER A 68 -64.74 45.23 -33.52
N THR A 69 -65.90 45.72 -33.94
CA THR A 69 -67.16 45.03 -33.67
C THR A 69 -67.06 43.65 -34.31
N ILE A 70 -66.71 42.64 -33.51
CA ILE A 70 -67.02 41.25 -33.84
C ILE A 70 -68.55 41.21 -33.94
N ALA A 71 -69.00 41.15 -35.19
CA ALA A 71 -70.37 40.89 -35.51
C ALA A 71 -70.82 39.62 -34.78
N ASP A 72 -72.09 39.64 -34.43
CA ASP A 72 -72.95 38.57 -33.93
C ASP A 72 -72.90 37.33 -34.85
N SER A 73 -71.72 36.72 -34.94
CA SER A 73 -71.47 35.41 -35.55
C SER A 73 -72.05 34.43 -34.56
N GLY A 74 -73.25 33.95 -34.84
CA GLY A 74 -73.92 32.96 -34.01
C GLY A 74 -72.92 31.88 -33.59
N LEU A 75 -72.68 31.79 -32.28
CA LEU A 75 -71.76 30.83 -31.67
C LEU A 75 -72.10 29.45 -32.22
N LEU A 76 -71.30 28.99 -33.18
CA LEU A 76 -71.40 27.62 -33.65
C LEU A 76 -71.02 26.75 -32.45
N PRO A 77 -71.85 25.76 -32.10
CA PRO A 77 -71.55 24.92 -30.95
C PRO A 77 -70.26 24.16 -31.24
N LEU A 78 -69.18 24.45 -30.51
CA LEU A 78 -67.93 23.66 -30.51
C LEU A 78 -68.27 22.17 -30.27
N ARG A 79 -68.13 21.34 -31.31
CA ARG A 79 -68.59 19.95 -31.34
C ARG A 79 -67.53 18.95 -30.96
N ASP A 80 -66.31 19.21 -31.38
CA ASP A 80 -65.15 18.34 -31.23
C ASP A 80 -63.92 19.14 -30.81
N CYS A 81 -62.84 18.40 -30.56
CA CYS A 81 -61.58 18.99 -30.12
C CYS A 81 -60.85 19.79 -31.19
N GLU A 82 -61.10 19.53 -32.47
CA GLU A 82 -60.58 20.37 -33.55
C GLU A 82 -61.21 21.76 -33.48
N GLU A 83 -62.53 21.85 -33.34
CA GLU A 83 -63.24 23.13 -33.21
C GLU A 83 -62.85 23.86 -31.92
N VAL A 84 -62.66 23.15 -30.79
CA VAL A 84 -62.17 23.75 -29.53
C VAL A 84 -60.79 24.37 -29.73
N CYS A 85 -59.86 23.66 -30.36
CA CYS A 85 -58.51 24.15 -30.56
C CYS A 85 -58.41 25.22 -31.64
N ASP A 86 -59.25 25.15 -32.68
CA ASP A 86 -59.40 26.22 -33.67
C ASP A 86 -59.92 27.49 -33.02
N PHE A 87 -60.81 27.40 -32.03
CA PHE A 87 -61.25 28.56 -31.26
C PHE A 87 -60.10 29.21 -30.46
N TYR A 88 -59.20 28.42 -29.85
CA TYR A 88 -57.99 28.95 -29.21
C TYR A 88 -57.00 29.57 -30.21
N VAL A 89 -56.88 29.00 -31.42
CA VAL A 89 -56.07 29.57 -32.52
C VAL A 89 -56.66 30.90 -32.98
N GLU A 90 -57.98 30.96 -33.20
CA GLU A 90 -58.69 32.16 -33.63
C GLU A 90 -58.60 33.30 -32.61
N CYS A 91 -58.60 32.96 -31.32
CA CYS A 91 -58.40 33.92 -30.24
C CYS A 91 -56.94 34.32 -30.00
N ASP A 92 -55.96 33.72 -30.71
CA ASP A 92 -54.52 33.86 -30.44
C ASP A 92 -54.14 33.52 -28.98
N ARG A 93 -54.82 32.51 -28.41
CA ARG A 93 -54.66 32.05 -27.01
C ARG A 93 -54.16 30.61 -26.88
N LEU A 94 -53.49 30.09 -27.91
CA LEU A 94 -52.81 28.79 -27.86
C LEU A 94 -51.71 28.74 -26.79
N ASP A 95 -51.26 29.89 -26.30
CA ASP A 95 -50.33 30.03 -25.18
C ASP A 95 -50.89 29.48 -23.85
N LEU A 96 -52.22 29.40 -23.71
CA LEU A 96 -52.89 28.80 -22.56
C LEU A 96 -52.77 27.26 -22.50
N TRP A 97 -52.28 26.63 -23.56
CA TRP A 97 -52.09 25.18 -23.67
C TRP A 97 -50.63 24.78 -23.64
N MET A 98 -50.31 23.71 -22.90
CA MET A 98 -48.96 23.15 -22.82
C MET A 98 -48.50 22.71 -24.21
N GLY A 99 -47.50 23.41 -24.75
CA GLY A 99 -46.87 23.11 -26.05
C GLY A 99 -47.07 24.16 -27.13
N ARG A 100 -47.98 25.14 -26.99
CA ARG A 100 -48.27 26.21 -27.99
C ARG A 100 -48.54 25.71 -29.42
N GLN A 101 -48.84 24.43 -29.59
CA GLN A 101 -49.08 23.78 -30.88
C GLN A 101 -50.52 23.28 -30.93
N ARG A 102 -51.18 23.49 -32.08
CA ARG A 102 -52.56 23.05 -32.33
C ARG A 102 -52.73 21.54 -32.10
N SER A 103 -51.77 20.72 -32.54
CA SER A 103 -51.78 19.26 -32.34
C SER A 103 -51.75 18.87 -30.86
N ALA A 104 -50.95 19.55 -30.03
CA ALA A 104 -50.90 19.30 -28.60
C ALA A 104 -52.21 19.69 -27.90
N CYS A 105 -52.86 20.77 -28.35
CA CYS A 105 -54.20 21.15 -27.89
C CYS A 105 -55.23 20.06 -28.24
N ILE A 106 -55.25 19.59 -29.49
CA ILE A 106 -56.22 18.57 -29.94
C ILE A 106 -56.06 17.29 -29.12
N ALA A 107 -54.83 16.79 -29.01
CA ALA A 107 -54.55 15.58 -28.24
C ALA A 107 -54.96 15.71 -26.76
N ALA A 108 -54.64 16.84 -26.12
CA ALA A 108 -55.00 17.07 -24.72
C ALA A 108 -56.51 17.31 -24.52
N CYS A 109 -57.20 17.83 -25.53
CA CYS A 109 -58.65 17.94 -25.54
C CYS A 109 -59.33 16.57 -25.70
N GLU A 110 -58.85 15.75 -26.64
CA GLU A 110 -59.40 14.40 -26.91
C GLU A 110 -59.30 13.50 -25.67
N GLN A 111 -58.25 13.66 -24.87
CA GLN A 111 -58.06 12.95 -23.59
C GLN A 111 -59.13 13.20 -22.54
N VAL A 112 -59.91 14.28 -22.67
CA VAL A 112 -60.89 14.70 -21.67
C VAL A 112 -62.27 14.92 -22.25
N GLU A 113 -62.44 14.74 -23.57
CA GLU A 113 -63.71 14.96 -24.26
C GLU A 113 -64.84 14.06 -23.73
N ASP A 114 -64.47 12.88 -23.25
CA ASP A 114 -65.37 11.88 -22.67
C ASP A 114 -65.82 12.21 -21.23
N LEU A 115 -65.19 13.18 -20.55
CA LEU A 115 -65.56 13.57 -19.20
C LEU A 115 -66.86 14.36 -19.19
N GLU A 116 -67.76 14.07 -18.24
CA GLU A 116 -69.01 14.82 -18.08
C GLU A 116 -68.75 16.34 -17.89
N ALA A 117 -67.69 16.69 -17.17
CA ALA A 117 -67.24 18.07 -16.94
C ALA A 117 -66.78 18.79 -18.22
N PHE A 118 -66.43 18.07 -19.29
CA PHE A 118 -66.03 18.65 -20.57
C PHE A 118 -67.16 19.39 -21.26
N SER A 119 -68.41 18.95 -21.05
CA SER A 119 -69.59 19.69 -21.50
C SER A 119 -69.66 21.09 -20.87
N GLY A 120 -69.32 21.22 -19.59
CA GLY A 120 -69.23 22.50 -18.87
C GLY A 120 -68.08 23.37 -19.35
N TYR A 121 -66.94 22.76 -19.68
CA TYR A 121 -65.81 23.45 -20.28
C TYR A 121 -66.14 24.00 -21.67
N ARG A 122 -66.74 23.20 -22.56
CA ARG A 122 -67.21 23.68 -23.88
C ARG A 122 -68.24 24.80 -23.74
N ALA A 123 -69.17 24.69 -22.79
CA ALA A 123 -70.14 25.74 -22.52
C ALA A 123 -69.46 27.03 -22.01
N CYS A 124 -68.40 26.91 -21.20
CA CYS A 124 -67.58 28.05 -20.79
C CYS A 124 -66.90 28.69 -22.00
N LEU A 125 -66.23 27.92 -22.86
CA LEU A 125 -65.57 28.44 -24.06
C LEU A 125 -66.54 29.16 -25.00
N GLN A 126 -67.72 28.59 -25.20
CA GLN A 126 -68.77 29.19 -26.04
C GLN A 126 -69.33 30.49 -25.46
N THR A 127 -69.24 30.71 -24.15
CA THR A 127 -69.83 31.90 -23.49
C THR A 127 -68.80 32.94 -23.07
N THR A 128 -67.51 32.62 -23.19
CA THR A 128 -66.39 33.45 -22.71
C THR A 128 -65.67 34.10 -23.88
N ALA A 129 -65.43 35.42 -23.82
CA ALA A 129 -64.66 36.14 -24.82
C ALA A 129 -63.17 35.71 -24.81
N CYS A 130 -62.44 35.95 -25.91
CA CYS A 130 -61.03 35.55 -26.05
C CYS A 130 -60.12 35.97 -24.87
N ASP A 131 -60.35 37.15 -24.28
CA ASP A 131 -59.57 37.65 -23.14
C ASP A 131 -59.89 36.95 -21.82
N GLY A 132 -60.99 36.19 -21.73
CA GLY A 132 -61.45 35.48 -20.54
C GLY A 132 -61.16 33.97 -20.57
N LEU A 133 -60.60 33.42 -21.66
CA LEU A 133 -60.47 31.97 -21.85
C LEU A 133 -59.66 31.24 -20.77
N GLN A 134 -58.81 31.95 -20.02
CA GLN A 134 -58.11 31.40 -18.85
C GLN A 134 -59.05 30.96 -17.70
N GLU A 135 -60.29 31.48 -17.67
CA GLU A 135 -61.28 31.11 -16.66
C GLU A 135 -61.95 29.77 -16.98
N CYS A 136 -61.94 29.38 -18.26
CA CYS A 136 -62.38 28.06 -18.70
C CYS A 136 -61.28 27.05 -18.44
N ARG A 137 -61.38 26.35 -17.31
CA ARG A 137 -60.46 25.28 -16.96
C ARG A 137 -60.83 24.02 -17.71
N LEU A 138 -59.89 23.51 -18.50
CA LEU A 138 -59.97 22.16 -19.04
C LEU A 138 -60.13 21.19 -17.86
N PRO A 139 -61.15 20.31 -17.86
CA PRO A 139 -61.26 19.30 -16.82
C PRO A 139 -60.03 18.39 -16.90
N VAL A 140 -59.42 18.11 -15.76
CA VAL A 140 -58.33 17.15 -15.68
C VAL A 140 -58.96 15.80 -15.40
N ARG A 141 -58.63 14.78 -16.20
CA ARG A 141 -59.04 13.40 -15.91
C ARG A 141 -58.53 13.06 -14.50
N PRO A 142 -59.38 12.58 -13.58
CA PRO A 142 -58.91 12.19 -12.26
C PRO A 142 -57.83 11.12 -12.45
N ARG A 143 -56.65 11.35 -11.88
CA ARG A 143 -55.57 10.36 -11.94
C ARG A 143 -56.07 9.04 -11.36
N PRO A 144 -55.71 7.90 -11.97
CA PRO A 144 -56.07 6.62 -11.41
C PRO A 144 -55.53 6.53 -9.99
N THR A 145 -56.31 5.92 -9.11
CA THR A 145 -55.80 5.56 -7.78
C THR A 145 -54.78 4.44 -7.92
N CYS A 146 -53.84 4.33 -6.98
CA CYS A 146 -52.81 3.29 -7.04
C CYS A 146 -53.44 1.89 -7.10
N SER A 147 -54.52 1.65 -6.35
CA SER A 147 -55.29 0.40 -6.40
C SER A 147 -55.94 0.14 -7.76
N GLN A 148 -56.41 1.18 -8.47
CA GLN A 148 -56.97 1.01 -9.82
C GLN A 148 -55.90 0.60 -10.83
N VAL A 149 -54.71 1.21 -10.76
CA VAL A 149 -53.58 0.80 -11.62
C VAL A 149 -53.20 -0.64 -11.35
N CYS A 150 -53.10 -1.05 -10.08
CA CYS A 150 -52.77 -2.42 -9.72
C CYS A 150 -53.83 -3.43 -10.16
N GLU A 151 -55.12 -3.12 -9.98
CA GLU A 151 -56.21 -3.98 -10.46
C GLU A 151 -56.18 -4.13 -11.98
N THR A 152 -55.89 -3.06 -12.73
CA THR A 152 -55.72 -3.15 -14.19
C THR A 152 -54.51 -3.99 -14.57
N LEU A 153 -53.36 -3.82 -13.90
CA LEU A 153 -52.17 -4.65 -14.14
C LEU A 153 -52.43 -6.15 -13.83
N ASP A 154 -53.16 -6.44 -12.75
CA ASP A 154 -53.62 -7.80 -12.39
C ASP A 154 -54.49 -8.40 -13.49
N GLU A 155 -55.46 -7.64 -14.02
CA GLU A 155 -56.34 -8.07 -15.11
C GLU A 155 -55.56 -8.38 -16.40
N CYS A 156 -54.45 -7.69 -16.63
CA CYS A 156 -53.58 -7.92 -17.77
C CYS A 156 -52.59 -9.08 -17.60
N GLY A 157 -52.39 -9.59 -16.38
CA GLY A 157 -51.31 -10.52 -16.08
C GLY A 157 -49.92 -9.90 -16.15
N ALA A 158 -49.81 -8.58 -15.98
CA ALA A 158 -48.58 -7.79 -16.07
C ALA A 158 -47.81 -7.70 -14.72
N THR A 159 -48.31 -8.36 -13.68
CA THR A 159 -47.95 -8.13 -12.27
C THR A 159 -46.63 -8.71 -11.81
N ASP A 160 -46.03 -9.58 -12.62
CA ASP A 160 -44.95 -10.43 -12.15
C ASP A 160 -43.57 -9.76 -12.25
N ARG A 161 -43.45 -8.61 -12.94
CA ARG A 161 -42.18 -7.87 -13.11
C ARG A 161 -42.09 -6.61 -12.25
N LEU A 162 -42.98 -5.64 -12.43
CA LEU A 162 -42.98 -4.38 -11.67
C LEU A 162 -44.39 -4.06 -11.16
N PRO A 163 -44.52 -3.52 -9.94
CA PRO A 163 -43.46 -2.99 -9.08
C PRO A 163 -42.82 -4.02 -8.13
N ALA A 164 -43.14 -5.31 -8.21
CA ALA A 164 -42.62 -6.35 -7.32
C ALA A 164 -41.07 -6.51 -7.36
N ALA A 165 -40.43 -6.13 -8.47
CA ALA A 165 -38.97 -6.07 -8.56
C ALA A 165 -38.32 -4.92 -7.78
N ILE A 166 -39.09 -3.96 -7.28
CA ILE A 166 -38.57 -2.86 -6.46
C ILE A 166 -38.31 -3.37 -5.04
N PRO A 167 -37.10 -3.20 -4.48
CA PRO A 167 -36.79 -3.65 -3.12
C PRO A 167 -37.81 -3.18 -2.08
N GLY A 168 -38.37 -4.12 -1.31
CA GLY A 168 -39.38 -3.84 -0.28
C GLY A 168 -40.82 -3.75 -0.78
N VAL A 169 -41.08 -4.03 -2.05
CA VAL A 169 -42.43 -4.15 -2.64
C VAL A 169 -42.71 -5.62 -2.96
N GLU A 170 -43.61 -6.26 -2.23
CA GLU A 170 -43.96 -7.68 -2.46
C GLU A 170 -44.86 -7.86 -3.70
N ASP A 171 -45.77 -6.92 -3.90
CA ASP A 171 -46.72 -6.85 -5.03
C ASP A 171 -47.14 -5.39 -5.30
N CYS A 172 -47.92 -5.16 -6.37
CA CYS A 172 -48.38 -3.82 -6.73
C CYS A 172 -49.14 -3.11 -5.60
N LEU A 173 -50.02 -3.82 -4.90
CA LEU A 173 -50.82 -3.24 -3.82
C LEU A 173 -49.97 -2.87 -2.59
N SER A 174 -48.93 -3.66 -2.29
CA SER A 174 -47.98 -3.37 -1.22
C SER A 174 -47.18 -2.10 -1.53
N GLY A 175 -46.82 -1.86 -2.80
CA GLY A 175 -46.16 -0.64 -3.26
C GLY A 175 -47.02 0.61 -3.07
N CYS A 176 -48.36 0.46 -3.13
CA CYS A 176 -49.28 1.54 -2.82
C CYS A 176 -49.25 1.98 -1.35
N GLY A 177 -48.69 1.17 -0.44
CA GLY A 177 -48.48 1.52 0.97
C GLY A 177 -47.37 2.56 1.19
N THR A 178 -46.45 2.70 0.23
CA THR A 178 -45.33 3.65 0.30
C THR A 178 -45.68 4.92 -0.48
N PRO A 179 -45.69 6.12 0.13
CA PRO A 179 -46.19 7.34 -0.52
C PRO A 179 -45.48 7.72 -1.84
N SER A 180 -44.16 7.51 -1.94
CA SER A 180 -43.39 7.77 -3.16
C SER A 180 -43.73 6.79 -4.28
N ILE A 181 -43.63 5.49 -3.99
CA ILE A 181 -43.94 4.41 -4.94
C ILE A 181 -45.41 4.50 -5.39
N SER A 182 -46.34 4.82 -4.49
CA SER A 182 -47.74 5.07 -4.80
C SER A 182 -47.95 6.27 -5.74
N ALA A 183 -47.13 7.32 -5.62
CA ALA A 183 -47.17 8.43 -6.57
C ALA A 183 -46.69 8.02 -7.96
N ASP A 184 -45.70 7.15 -8.04
CA ASP A 184 -45.07 6.72 -9.28
C ASP A 184 -45.91 5.68 -10.01
N ILE A 185 -46.48 4.70 -9.29
CA ILE A 185 -47.46 3.76 -9.84
C ILE A 185 -48.63 4.52 -10.46
N ARG A 186 -49.15 5.55 -9.78
CA ARG A 186 -50.25 6.37 -10.32
C ARG A 186 -49.85 7.16 -11.55
N ARG A 187 -48.63 7.66 -11.59
CA ARG A 187 -48.09 8.49 -12.69
C ARG A 187 -47.82 7.63 -13.93
N CYS A 188 -47.10 6.53 -13.74
CA CYS A 188 -46.73 5.60 -14.80
C CYS A 188 -47.92 4.76 -15.28
N GLY A 189 -48.89 4.48 -14.41
CA GLY A 189 -50.09 3.71 -14.72
C GLY A 189 -51.16 4.45 -15.51
N GLU A 190 -51.00 5.75 -15.79
CA GLU A 190 -51.99 6.53 -16.54
C GLU A 190 -52.26 5.92 -17.93
N ALA A 191 -51.21 5.48 -18.63
CA ALA A 191 -51.33 4.82 -19.94
C ALA A 191 -51.98 3.42 -19.85
N VAL A 192 -51.65 2.66 -18.81
CA VAL A 192 -52.19 1.31 -18.56
C VAL A 192 -53.70 1.36 -18.31
N VAL A 193 -54.16 2.33 -17.50
CA VAL A 193 -55.59 2.49 -17.21
C VAL A 193 -56.35 3.10 -18.39
N ALA A 194 -55.68 3.91 -19.22
CA ALA A 194 -56.29 4.52 -20.41
C ALA A 194 -56.56 3.52 -21.54
N ASP A 195 -55.74 2.46 -21.65
CA ASP A 195 -55.91 1.38 -22.64
C ASP A 195 -55.67 -0.02 -22.03
N PRO A 196 -56.69 -0.58 -21.33
CA PRO A 196 -56.57 -1.90 -20.70
C PRO A 196 -56.38 -3.05 -21.69
N GLU A 197 -56.68 -2.88 -22.99
CA GLU A 197 -56.57 -3.95 -23.98
C GLU A 197 -55.12 -4.16 -24.44
N THR A 198 -54.34 -3.09 -24.54
CA THR A 198 -52.91 -3.18 -24.90
C THR A 198 -52.01 -3.31 -23.68
N CYS A 199 -52.50 -2.87 -22.52
CA CYS A 199 -51.86 -2.97 -21.22
C CYS A 199 -50.35 -2.78 -21.29
N ASN A 200 -49.95 -1.61 -21.81
CA ASN A 200 -48.60 -1.24 -22.23
C ASN A 200 -47.57 -1.34 -21.09
N GLU A 201 -47.27 -2.58 -20.69
CA GLU A 201 -46.45 -2.97 -19.56
C GLU A 201 -45.01 -2.53 -19.75
N PRO A 202 -44.40 -2.63 -20.94
CA PRO A 202 -43.04 -2.13 -21.13
C PRO A 202 -42.91 -0.62 -20.88
N GLU A 203 -43.92 0.17 -21.28
CA GLU A 203 -43.91 1.61 -21.03
C GLU A 203 -44.15 1.93 -19.55
N PHE A 204 -45.04 1.19 -18.88
CA PHE A 204 -45.23 1.28 -17.43
C PHE A 204 -43.94 0.92 -16.67
N ALA A 205 -43.32 -0.20 -17.02
CA ALA A 205 -42.09 -0.71 -16.46
C ALA A 205 -40.94 0.29 -16.63
N LEU A 206 -40.71 0.79 -17.85
CA LEU A 206 -39.69 1.79 -18.12
C LEU A 206 -39.96 3.11 -17.38
N CYS A 207 -41.21 3.53 -17.26
CA CYS A 207 -41.55 4.71 -16.46
C CYS A 207 -41.24 4.48 -14.98
N MET A 208 -41.66 3.35 -14.42
CA MET A 208 -41.38 2.98 -13.02
C MET A 208 -39.88 2.92 -12.76
N LEU A 209 -39.11 2.28 -13.65
CA LEU A 209 -37.66 2.16 -13.53
C LEU A 209 -36.97 3.52 -13.69
N ARG A 210 -37.44 4.44 -14.54
CA ARG A 210 -36.87 5.80 -14.61
C ARG A 210 -37.09 6.60 -13.34
N GLU A 211 -38.22 6.42 -12.67
CA GLU A 211 -38.52 7.13 -11.42
C GLU A 211 -37.78 6.51 -10.22
N GLN A 212 -37.69 5.18 -10.18
CA GLN A 212 -37.17 4.44 -9.03
C GLN A 212 -35.69 4.05 -9.17
N ALA A 213 -35.16 4.02 -10.39
CA ALA A 213 -33.80 3.63 -10.72
C ALA A 213 -33.32 4.30 -12.02
N ALA A 214 -33.42 5.64 -12.04
CA ALA A 214 -33.05 6.47 -13.18
C ALA A 214 -31.67 6.09 -13.74
N THR A 215 -30.70 5.89 -12.86
CA THR A 215 -29.32 5.59 -13.24
C THR A 215 -29.15 4.19 -13.80
N CYS A 216 -29.69 3.16 -13.14
CA CYS A 216 -29.71 1.80 -13.70
C CYS A 216 -30.38 1.78 -15.10
N THR A 217 -31.47 2.52 -15.27
CA THR A 217 -32.17 2.61 -16.56
C THR A 217 -31.30 3.25 -17.63
N GLN A 218 -30.56 4.32 -17.28
CA GLN A 218 -29.66 5.00 -18.21
C GLN A 218 -28.50 4.10 -18.64
N VAL A 219 -27.83 3.43 -17.69
CA VAL A 219 -26.74 2.49 -17.97
C VAL A 219 -27.23 1.33 -18.83
N CYS A 220 -28.39 0.77 -18.52
CA CYS A 220 -28.97 -0.33 -19.28
C CYS A 220 -29.43 0.07 -20.68
N GLN A 221 -29.92 1.30 -20.86
CA GLN A 221 -30.21 1.83 -22.18
C GLN A 221 -28.92 1.92 -23.02
N GLN A 222 -27.83 2.42 -22.45
CA GLN A 222 -26.54 2.48 -23.13
C GLN A 222 -26.03 1.06 -23.49
N LYS A 223 -26.19 0.08 -22.59
CA LYS A 223 -25.84 -1.33 -22.85
C LYS A 223 -26.66 -1.93 -24.01
N VAL A 224 -27.95 -1.63 -24.09
CA VAL A 224 -28.80 -2.04 -25.24
C VAL A 224 -28.38 -1.35 -26.53
N ASP A 225 -28.12 -0.05 -26.48
CA ASP A 225 -27.69 0.74 -27.64
C ASP A 225 -26.36 0.22 -28.21
N CYS A 226 -25.50 -0.34 -27.36
CA CYS A 226 -24.23 -0.98 -27.73
C CYS A 226 -24.34 -2.49 -28.02
N GLY A 227 -25.54 -3.08 -27.97
CA GLY A 227 -25.78 -4.50 -28.26
C GLY A 227 -25.21 -5.47 -27.23
N LEU A 228 -24.99 -5.02 -25.98
CA LEU A 228 -24.46 -5.82 -24.88
C LEU A 228 -25.54 -6.58 -24.12
N VAL A 229 -26.77 -6.06 -24.12
CA VAL A 229 -27.95 -6.70 -23.54
C VAL A 229 -29.14 -6.49 -24.48
N ASP A 230 -30.13 -7.38 -24.40
CA ASP A 230 -31.27 -7.39 -25.32
C ASP A 230 -32.48 -6.57 -24.82
N ASP A 231 -32.60 -6.35 -23.50
CA ASP A 231 -33.76 -5.72 -22.87
C ASP A 231 -33.35 -4.75 -21.75
N VAL A 232 -33.74 -3.48 -21.87
CA VAL A 232 -33.48 -2.42 -20.89
C VAL A 232 -34.17 -2.70 -19.56
N ILE A 233 -35.38 -3.25 -19.58
CA ILE A 233 -36.20 -3.50 -18.38
C ILE A 233 -35.54 -4.60 -17.54
N ASP A 234 -35.20 -5.73 -18.15
CA ASP A 234 -34.55 -6.85 -17.44
C ASP A 234 -33.17 -6.45 -16.92
N CYS A 235 -32.39 -5.71 -17.71
CA CYS A 235 -31.12 -5.15 -17.25
C CYS A 235 -31.31 -4.20 -16.06
N SER A 236 -32.30 -3.31 -16.11
CA SER A 236 -32.54 -2.31 -15.05
C SER A 236 -33.04 -2.96 -13.77
N ILE A 237 -33.89 -4.00 -13.87
CA ILE A 237 -34.32 -4.82 -12.73
C ILE A 237 -33.15 -5.60 -12.14
N ALA A 238 -32.27 -6.16 -12.97
CA ALA A 238 -31.06 -6.84 -12.50
C ALA A 238 -30.10 -5.85 -11.80
N CYS A 239 -29.99 -4.62 -12.29
CA CYS A 239 -29.22 -3.55 -11.65
C CYS A 239 -29.83 -3.14 -10.29
N LEU A 240 -31.15 -2.92 -10.24
CA LEU A 240 -31.91 -2.62 -9.01
C LEU A 240 -31.82 -3.74 -7.95
N SER A 241 -31.80 -5.00 -8.38
CA SER A 241 -31.71 -6.13 -7.45
C SER A 241 -30.29 -6.34 -6.90
N ARG A 242 -29.26 -5.77 -7.55
CA ARG A 242 -27.90 -5.64 -7.00
C ARG A 242 -27.78 -4.53 -5.95
N ASP A 243 -28.73 -3.59 -5.95
CA ASP A 243 -28.80 -2.43 -5.06
C ASP A 243 -29.36 -2.77 -3.65
N VAL A 244 -29.46 -4.05 -3.29
CA VAL A 244 -29.84 -4.47 -1.93
C VAL A 244 -28.70 -4.12 -0.96
N PRO A 245 -28.96 -3.46 0.18
CA PRO A 245 -28.12 -2.37 0.68
C PRO A 245 -26.94 -2.76 1.59
N MET A 246 -26.22 -3.87 1.33
CA MET A 246 -25.13 -4.29 2.22
C MET A 246 -23.76 -4.47 1.56
N ASP A 247 -23.66 -4.42 0.22
CA ASP A 247 -22.38 -4.60 -0.46
C ASP A 247 -21.81 -3.27 -1.00
N PRO A 248 -20.71 -2.75 -0.42
CA PRO A 248 -20.15 -1.46 -0.83
C PRO A 248 -19.39 -1.53 -2.16
N LEU A 249 -18.96 -2.71 -2.62
CA LEU A 249 -18.29 -2.88 -3.91
C LEU A 249 -19.30 -2.83 -5.07
N ALA A 250 -20.46 -3.49 -4.91
CA ALA A 250 -21.54 -3.43 -5.89
C ALA A 250 -21.98 -1.98 -6.15
N LEU A 251 -22.12 -1.17 -5.09
CA LEU A 251 -22.45 0.26 -5.18
C LEU A 251 -21.38 1.07 -5.91
N ARG A 252 -20.09 0.79 -5.67
CA ARG A 252 -19.00 1.46 -6.39
C ARG A 252 -19.02 1.11 -7.87
N ARG A 253 -19.23 -0.16 -8.23
CA ARG A 253 -19.29 -0.60 -9.64
C ARG A 253 -20.42 0.08 -10.40
N ILE A 254 -21.61 0.14 -9.81
CA ILE A 254 -22.74 0.86 -10.40
C ILE A 254 -22.31 2.31 -10.67
N ARG A 255 -21.72 3.00 -9.70
CA ARG A 255 -21.26 4.39 -9.89
C ARG A 255 -20.19 4.56 -10.97
N ILE A 256 -19.28 3.60 -11.13
CA ILE A 256 -18.29 3.61 -12.22
C ILE A 256 -18.99 3.42 -13.57
N GLU A 257 -19.91 2.45 -13.68
CA GLU A 257 -20.68 2.24 -14.90
C GLU A 257 -21.54 3.47 -15.26
N GLU A 258 -22.12 4.14 -14.27
CA GLU A 258 -22.85 5.40 -14.41
C GLU A 258 -21.95 6.51 -14.96
N ASN A 259 -20.80 6.77 -14.31
CA ASN A 259 -19.84 7.77 -14.76
C ASN A 259 -19.37 7.48 -16.19
N CYS A 260 -19.16 6.20 -16.53
CA CYS A 260 -18.81 5.77 -17.88
C CYS A 260 -19.94 6.05 -18.88
N ALA A 261 -21.18 5.69 -18.55
CA ALA A 261 -22.33 5.96 -19.41
C ALA A 261 -22.51 7.47 -19.66
N GLU A 262 -22.32 8.30 -18.63
CA GLU A 262 -22.43 9.77 -18.74
C GLU A 262 -21.30 10.41 -19.55
N GLN A 263 -20.07 9.90 -19.46
CA GLN A 263 -18.90 10.48 -20.10
C GLN A 263 -18.62 9.92 -21.50
N SER A 264 -19.13 8.73 -21.81
CA SER A 264 -18.94 8.08 -23.11
C SER A 264 -19.68 8.79 -24.24
N ASN A 265 -19.01 9.01 -25.37
CA ASN A 265 -19.64 9.55 -26.57
C ASN A 265 -19.87 8.48 -27.65
N SER A 266 -19.40 7.26 -27.42
CA SER A 266 -19.51 6.12 -28.32
C SER A 266 -19.55 4.80 -27.54
N CYS A 267 -19.97 3.72 -28.20
CA CYS A 267 -19.92 2.38 -27.61
C CYS A 267 -18.50 1.90 -27.34
N ASP A 268 -17.53 2.32 -28.18
CA ASP A 268 -16.12 2.01 -27.94
C ASP A 268 -15.63 2.75 -26.68
N ASP A 269 -15.94 4.04 -26.50
CA ASP A 269 -15.59 4.79 -25.28
C ASP A 269 -16.24 4.18 -24.03
N PHE A 270 -17.50 3.74 -24.15
CA PHE A 270 -18.22 3.10 -23.05
C PHE A 270 -17.55 1.77 -22.67
N LEU A 271 -17.20 0.95 -23.65
CA LEU A 271 -16.53 -0.33 -23.44
C LEU A 271 -15.10 -0.16 -22.89
N SER A 272 -14.34 0.82 -23.41
CA SER A 272 -13.01 1.17 -22.91
C SER A 272 -13.05 1.84 -21.54
N CYS A 273 -14.16 2.48 -21.16
CA CYS A 273 -14.34 2.99 -19.79
C CYS A 273 -14.69 1.86 -18.81
N GLN A 274 -15.44 0.85 -19.26
CA GLN A 274 -15.80 -0.32 -18.44
C GLN A 274 -14.67 -1.33 -18.29
N ARG A 275 -13.66 -1.31 -19.17
CA ARG A 275 -12.50 -2.20 -19.12
C ARG A 275 -11.24 -1.37 -18.98
N ILE A 276 -10.44 -1.65 -17.96
CA ILE A 276 -9.00 -1.39 -18.07
C ILE A 276 -8.53 -2.36 -19.16
N GLU A 277 -8.32 -1.86 -20.39
CA GLU A 277 -7.74 -2.66 -21.46
C GLU A 277 -6.38 -3.17 -20.96
N ILE A 278 -6.32 -4.47 -20.62
CA ILE A 278 -5.08 -5.22 -20.70
C ILE A 278 -4.73 -5.15 -22.18
N ASP A 279 -3.55 -4.62 -22.53
CA ASP A 279 -3.09 -4.55 -23.91
C ASP A 279 -3.41 -5.88 -24.61
N GLY A 280 -4.32 -5.82 -25.59
CA GLY A 280 -4.93 -7.01 -26.15
C GLY A 280 -3.87 -7.94 -26.74
N VAL A 281 -3.96 -9.24 -26.43
CA VAL A 281 -3.13 -10.26 -27.08
C VAL A 281 -3.30 -10.15 -28.59
N SER A 282 -2.19 -9.97 -29.31
CA SER A 282 -2.22 -9.86 -30.76
C SER A 282 -2.74 -11.17 -31.38
N PRO A 283 -3.73 -11.13 -32.31
CA PRO A 283 -4.15 -12.32 -33.04
C PRO A 283 -3.01 -13.01 -33.79
N ASP A 284 -1.99 -12.25 -34.20
CA ASP A 284 -0.78 -12.79 -34.86
C ASP A 284 0.07 -13.61 -33.87
N ASP A 285 0.14 -13.21 -32.60
CA ASP A 285 0.88 -13.95 -31.57
C ASP A 285 0.18 -15.25 -31.19
N VAL A 286 -1.16 -15.23 -31.07
CA VAL A 286 -1.97 -16.45 -30.91
C VAL A 286 -1.76 -17.41 -32.08
N ALA A 287 -1.78 -16.90 -33.32
CA ALA A 287 -1.56 -17.70 -34.51
C ALA A 287 -0.15 -18.31 -34.56
N ARG A 288 0.88 -17.57 -34.15
CA ARG A 288 2.26 -18.06 -34.04
C ARG A 288 2.38 -19.18 -33.02
N LEU A 289 1.83 -19.00 -31.82
CA LEU A 289 1.87 -20.02 -30.76
C LEU A 289 1.13 -21.29 -31.18
N CYS A 290 -0.05 -21.15 -31.81
CA CYS A 290 -0.79 -22.30 -32.32
C CYS A 290 -0.10 -23.03 -33.48
N ALA A 291 0.68 -22.33 -34.31
CA ALA A 291 1.48 -22.96 -35.34
C ALA A 291 2.63 -23.79 -34.75
N ALA A 292 3.26 -23.30 -33.68
CA ALA A 292 4.30 -24.04 -32.94
C ALA A 292 3.72 -25.28 -32.24
N ASP A 293 2.48 -25.20 -31.74
CA ASP A 293 1.81 -26.30 -31.04
C ASP A 293 1.46 -27.51 -31.92
N GLU A 294 1.40 -27.36 -33.25
CA GLU A 294 1.00 -28.45 -34.17
C GLU A 294 1.81 -29.74 -33.96
N ALA A 295 3.07 -29.63 -33.52
CA ALA A 295 3.95 -30.76 -33.27
C ALA A 295 3.70 -31.44 -31.91
N CYS A 296 3.46 -30.68 -30.84
CA CYS A 296 3.33 -31.23 -29.48
C CYS A 296 1.88 -31.50 -29.06
N SER A 297 0.88 -30.89 -29.71
CA SER A 297 -0.54 -31.00 -29.32
C SER A 297 -0.81 -30.65 -27.85
N PHE A 298 -0.16 -29.62 -27.34
CA PHE A 298 -0.33 -29.08 -26.00
C PHE A 298 -1.72 -28.45 -25.83
N PHE A 299 -2.17 -27.57 -26.74
CA PHE A 299 -3.48 -26.91 -26.62
C PHE A 299 -4.63 -27.66 -27.29
N GLY A 300 -4.32 -28.60 -28.19
CA GLY A 300 -5.31 -29.44 -28.89
C GLY A 300 -6.22 -28.63 -29.83
N GLU A 301 -7.47 -29.09 -30.00
CA GLU A 301 -8.43 -28.46 -30.94
C GLU A 301 -8.87 -27.05 -30.53
N GLN A 302 -8.64 -26.65 -29.28
CA GLN A 302 -9.04 -25.35 -28.70
C GLN A 302 -7.87 -24.36 -28.63
N CYS A 303 -6.89 -24.46 -29.53
CA CYS A 303 -5.66 -23.68 -29.41
C CYS A 303 -5.90 -22.17 -29.30
N VAL A 304 -6.76 -21.58 -30.15
CA VAL A 304 -7.00 -20.12 -30.15
C VAL A 304 -7.48 -19.61 -28.78
N GLU A 305 -8.46 -20.30 -28.17
CA GLU A 305 -9.02 -19.92 -26.87
C GLU A 305 -7.97 -20.03 -25.77
N ARG A 306 -7.32 -21.19 -25.65
CA ARG A 306 -6.36 -21.47 -24.57
C ARG A 306 -5.05 -20.70 -24.69
N ALA A 307 -4.58 -20.45 -25.91
CA ALA A 307 -3.42 -19.62 -26.16
C ALA A 307 -3.73 -18.15 -25.85
N THR A 308 -4.95 -17.68 -26.11
CA THR A 308 -5.37 -16.33 -25.72
C THR A 308 -5.38 -16.19 -24.20
N ASP A 309 -5.96 -17.16 -23.49
CA ASP A 309 -5.97 -17.18 -22.03
C ASP A 309 -4.55 -17.17 -21.46
N LEU A 310 -3.67 -18.05 -21.97
CA LEU A 310 -2.28 -18.11 -21.54
C LEU A 310 -1.55 -16.78 -21.75
N LEU A 311 -1.60 -16.24 -22.97
CA LEU A 311 -0.89 -15.00 -23.33
C LEU A 311 -1.44 -13.75 -22.63
N THR A 312 -2.69 -13.77 -22.16
CA THR A 312 -3.26 -12.65 -21.39
C THR A 312 -2.67 -12.57 -19.99
N LEU A 313 -2.28 -13.71 -19.42
CA LEU A 313 -1.78 -13.80 -18.04
C LEU A 313 -0.25 -13.81 -17.96
N THR A 314 0.42 -13.90 -19.11
CA THR A 314 1.87 -14.02 -19.20
C THR A 314 2.50 -12.91 -20.03
N ASP A 315 3.74 -12.54 -19.73
CA ASP A 315 4.41 -11.49 -20.48
C ASP A 315 4.83 -11.89 -21.91
N SER A 316 5.33 -10.94 -22.68
CA SER A 316 5.79 -11.15 -24.06
C SER A 316 7.01 -12.08 -24.18
N SER A 317 7.82 -12.22 -23.13
CA SER A 317 8.97 -13.16 -23.14
C SER A 317 8.51 -14.63 -23.09
N THR A 318 7.32 -14.86 -22.55
CA THR A 318 6.68 -16.17 -22.52
C THR A 318 6.42 -16.69 -23.93
N LEU A 319 5.99 -15.83 -24.86
CA LEU A 319 5.65 -16.23 -26.24
C LEU A 319 6.85 -16.85 -26.97
N ASP A 320 7.99 -16.16 -27.01
CA ASP A 320 9.14 -16.62 -27.76
C ASP A 320 9.77 -17.88 -27.11
N CYS A 321 9.79 -17.95 -25.78
CA CYS A 321 10.23 -19.16 -25.06
C CYS A 321 9.28 -20.34 -25.31
N ALA A 322 7.97 -20.14 -25.22
CA ALA A 322 6.98 -21.18 -25.43
C ALA A 322 7.03 -21.71 -26.87
N ILE A 323 7.18 -20.83 -27.86
CA ILE A 323 7.38 -21.22 -29.27
C ILE A 323 8.64 -22.09 -29.40
N ASP A 324 9.79 -21.67 -28.86
CA ASP A 324 11.03 -22.45 -28.97
C ASP A 324 10.88 -23.85 -28.32
N ARG A 325 10.25 -23.93 -27.15
CA ARG A 325 10.00 -25.23 -26.48
C ARG A 325 9.06 -26.11 -27.28
N LEU A 326 7.96 -25.57 -27.81
CA LEU A 326 7.00 -26.33 -28.60
C LEU A 326 7.58 -26.77 -29.97
N GLU A 327 8.43 -25.95 -30.59
CA GLU A 327 9.04 -26.31 -31.88
C GLU A 327 10.18 -27.32 -31.72
N ASN A 328 10.97 -27.22 -30.66
CA ASN A 328 12.25 -27.93 -30.55
C ASN A 328 12.31 -28.98 -29.43
N GLN A 329 11.42 -28.92 -28.43
CA GLN A 329 11.59 -29.60 -27.13
C GLN A 329 10.25 -30.05 -26.52
N CYS A 330 9.40 -30.77 -27.27
CA CYS A 330 8.11 -31.35 -26.82
C CYS A 330 8.23 -32.34 -25.62
N ASP A 331 9.36 -32.37 -24.93
CA ASP A 331 9.70 -33.19 -23.77
C ASP A 331 10.31 -32.39 -22.60
N VAL A 332 10.55 -31.08 -22.77
CA VAL A 332 11.12 -30.20 -21.73
C VAL A 332 10.12 -29.12 -21.35
N GLY A 333 9.96 -28.90 -20.04
CA GLY A 333 8.82 -28.21 -19.45
C GLY A 333 8.56 -26.79 -19.96
N LEU A 334 7.32 -26.55 -20.40
CA LEU A 334 6.78 -25.25 -20.80
C LEU A 334 6.72 -24.27 -19.62
N LEU A 335 6.61 -24.83 -18.42
CA LEU A 335 6.52 -24.09 -17.16
C LEU A 335 7.62 -23.04 -17.01
N SER A 336 8.87 -23.38 -17.36
CA SER A 336 10.02 -22.45 -17.27
C SER A 336 9.86 -21.16 -18.10
N CYS A 337 8.97 -21.17 -19.08
CA CYS A 337 8.67 -20.00 -19.91
C CYS A 337 7.62 -19.07 -19.31
N LEU A 338 6.79 -19.55 -18.38
CA LEU A 338 5.59 -18.83 -17.94
C LEU A 338 5.95 -17.76 -16.92
N ARG A 339 6.06 -16.53 -17.38
CA ARG A 339 6.32 -15.39 -16.50
C ARG A 339 5.06 -14.54 -16.40
N PRO A 340 4.60 -14.18 -15.20
CA PRO A 340 3.39 -13.36 -15.04
C PRO A 340 3.57 -12.03 -15.77
N ALA A 341 2.53 -11.61 -16.49
CA ALA A 341 2.49 -10.28 -17.12
C ALA A 341 2.46 -9.19 -16.03
N PHE A 342 3.17 -8.09 -16.25
CA PHE A 342 2.93 -6.90 -15.43
C PHE A 342 1.58 -6.30 -15.83
N PRO A 343 0.65 -6.14 -14.87
CA PRO A 343 -0.61 -5.47 -15.16
C PRO A 343 -0.35 -3.99 -15.43
N PRO A 344 -1.23 -3.32 -16.17
CA PRO A 344 -1.14 -1.87 -16.32
C PRO A 344 -1.28 -1.21 -14.94
N VAL A 345 -0.49 -0.16 -14.72
CA VAL A 345 -0.42 0.60 -13.44
C VAL A 345 -1.81 1.02 -12.92
N GLY A 346 -2.76 1.30 -13.82
CA GLY A 346 -4.14 1.65 -13.46
C GLY A 346 -4.91 0.54 -12.73
N MET A 347 -4.51 -0.73 -12.84
CA MET A 347 -5.11 -1.81 -12.06
C MET A 347 -4.78 -1.73 -10.56
N CYS A 348 -3.65 -1.10 -10.19
CA CYS A 348 -3.33 -0.87 -8.79
C CYS A 348 -4.38 0.02 -8.11
N ASP A 349 -4.85 1.05 -8.82
CA ASP A 349 -5.87 1.96 -8.29
C ASP A 349 -7.18 1.21 -8.04
N GLU A 350 -7.58 0.35 -8.97
CA GLU A 350 -8.79 -0.45 -8.84
C GLU A 350 -8.66 -1.49 -7.72
N PHE A 351 -7.59 -2.28 -7.72
CA PHE A 351 -7.36 -3.30 -6.71
C PHE A 351 -7.30 -2.73 -5.29
N CYS A 352 -6.55 -1.66 -5.08
CA CYS A 352 -6.42 -1.05 -3.75
C CYS A 352 -7.71 -0.38 -3.29
N ALA A 353 -8.45 0.26 -4.21
CA ALA A 353 -9.77 0.81 -3.88
C ALA A 353 -10.76 -0.30 -3.48
N VAL A 354 -10.81 -1.41 -4.22
CA VAL A 354 -11.67 -2.56 -3.88
C VAL A 354 -11.24 -3.18 -2.55
N SER A 355 -9.94 -3.39 -2.35
CA SER A 355 -9.39 -3.94 -1.10
C SER A 355 -9.72 -3.06 0.11
N ALA A 356 -9.63 -1.73 -0.03
CA ALA A 356 -10.00 -0.79 1.02
C ALA A 356 -11.49 -0.86 1.35
N ILE A 357 -12.34 -0.90 0.32
CA ILE A 357 -13.81 -0.96 0.46
C ILE A 357 -14.27 -2.25 1.13
N CYS A 358 -13.62 -3.36 0.80
CA CYS A 358 -13.96 -4.67 1.34
C CYS A 358 -13.22 -5.00 2.64
N GLY A 359 -12.38 -4.08 3.15
CA GLY A 359 -11.63 -4.28 4.39
C GLY A 359 -10.56 -5.39 4.30
N ALA A 360 -10.06 -5.66 3.09
CA ALA A 360 -9.05 -6.67 2.82
C ALA A 360 -7.61 -6.15 2.90
N LEU A 361 -7.42 -4.83 3.08
CA LEU A 361 -6.09 -4.27 3.31
C LEU A 361 -5.52 -4.72 4.67
N PRO A 362 -4.20 -4.96 4.78
CA PRO A 362 -3.49 -5.12 6.03
C PRO A 362 -3.90 -4.07 7.08
N GLN A 363 -3.95 -4.51 8.34
CA GLN A 363 -4.41 -3.64 9.43
C GLN A 363 -3.54 -2.39 9.55
N GLY A 364 -4.13 -1.22 9.30
CA GLY A 364 -3.45 0.07 9.36
C GLY A 364 -2.92 0.59 8.03
N GLN A 365 -2.93 -0.21 6.96
CA GLN A 365 -2.54 0.25 5.62
C GLN A 365 -3.66 1.07 4.98
N LEU A 366 -3.31 2.24 4.45
CA LEU A 366 -4.25 3.11 3.74
C LEU A 366 -4.34 2.73 2.24
N GLU A 367 -5.47 3.06 1.60
CA GLU A 367 -5.66 2.86 0.15
C GLU A 367 -4.50 3.45 -0.68
N LEU A 368 -4.09 4.68 -0.37
CA LEU A 368 -3.00 5.37 -1.07
C LEU A 368 -1.63 4.72 -0.88
N GLU A 369 -1.40 4.08 0.28
CA GLU A 369 -0.18 3.33 0.56
C GLU A 369 -0.17 2.04 -0.27
N CYS A 370 -1.29 1.31 -0.31
CA CYS A 370 -1.46 0.16 -1.20
C CYS A 370 -1.20 0.54 -2.66
N VAL A 371 -1.76 1.67 -3.13
CA VAL A 371 -1.53 2.13 -4.51
C VAL A 371 -0.05 2.43 -4.74
N ALA A 372 0.60 3.16 -3.83
CA ALA A 372 2.02 3.48 -3.96
C ALA A 372 2.89 2.21 -4.00
N ASP A 373 2.62 1.24 -3.13
CA ASP A 373 3.34 -0.04 -3.07
C ASP A 373 3.12 -0.85 -4.35
N CYS A 374 1.87 -1.00 -4.79
CA CYS A 374 1.53 -1.74 -6.00
C CYS A 374 2.19 -1.11 -7.24
N ARG A 375 2.13 0.23 -7.37
CA ARG A 375 2.77 0.95 -8.48
C ARG A 375 4.29 0.81 -8.43
N ALA A 376 4.90 0.91 -7.26
CA ALA A 376 6.34 0.72 -7.11
C ALA A 376 6.78 -0.69 -7.56
N ILE A 377 6.01 -1.72 -7.23
CA ILE A 377 6.25 -3.10 -7.67
C ILE A 377 6.15 -3.22 -9.21
N ILE A 378 5.09 -2.67 -9.81
CA ILE A 378 4.88 -2.72 -11.27
C ILE A 378 5.93 -1.90 -12.03
N GLU A 379 6.19 -0.67 -11.61
CA GLU A 379 7.14 0.24 -12.26
C GLU A 379 8.60 -0.22 -12.13
N ALA A 380 8.96 -0.89 -11.02
CA ALA A 380 10.27 -1.49 -10.84
C ALA A 380 10.43 -2.83 -11.57
N GLU A 381 9.37 -3.35 -12.20
CA GLU A 381 9.30 -4.71 -12.73
C GLU A 381 9.73 -5.77 -11.69
N ASP A 382 9.35 -5.57 -10.42
CA ASP A 382 9.69 -6.46 -9.30
C ASP A 382 8.80 -7.70 -9.30
N ARG A 383 9.24 -8.72 -10.03
CA ARG A 383 8.49 -9.99 -10.17
C ARG A 383 8.37 -10.78 -8.88
N ILE A 384 9.31 -10.60 -7.94
CA ILE A 384 9.28 -11.30 -6.65
C ILE A 384 8.08 -10.80 -5.85
N ARG A 385 7.91 -9.48 -5.78
CA ARG A 385 6.77 -8.87 -5.07
C ARG A 385 5.49 -8.84 -5.89
N LEU A 386 5.58 -8.98 -7.22
CA LEU A 386 4.42 -9.01 -8.11
C LEU A 386 3.42 -10.09 -7.68
N ALA A 387 3.88 -11.26 -7.23
CA ALA A 387 3.02 -12.37 -6.80
C ALA A 387 2.04 -11.97 -5.67
N GLU A 388 2.45 -11.06 -4.78
CA GLU A 388 1.66 -10.57 -3.64
C GLU A 388 0.42 -9.79 -4.11
N ILE A 389 0.59 -8.97 -5.15
CA ILE A 389 -0.47 -8.13 -5.71
C ILE A 389 -1.25 -8.83 -6.83
N TRP A 390 -0.62 -9.73 -7.59
CA TRP A 390 -1.23 -10.36 -8.77
C TRP A 390 -2.47 -11.19 -8.43
N ARG A 391 -2.43 -11.92 -7.30
CA ARG A 391 -3.60 -12.67 -6.81
C ARG A 391 -4.79 -11.76 -6.55
N GLY A 392 -4.54 -10.57 -6.01
CA GLY A 392 -5.57 -9.59 -5.73
C GLY A 392 -6.06 -8.84 -6.97
N LEU A 393 -5.18 -8.58 -7.93
CA LEU A 393 -5.48 -7.78 -9.12
C LEU A 393 -6.52 -8.45 -10.03
N GLY A 394 -6.46 -9.77 -10.19
CA GLY A 394 -7.52 -10.51 -10.91
C GLY A 394 -8.88 -10.46 -10.20
N CYS A 395 -8.87 -10.33 -8.87
CA CYS A 395 -10.07 -10.26 -8.05
C CYS A 395 -10.68 -8.87 -8.01
N ALA A 396 -9.94 -7.83 -8.42
CA ALA A 396 -10.43 -6.45 -8.47
C ALA A 396 -11.71 -6.29 -9.31
N TYR A 397 -12.12 -7.31 -10.09
CA TYR A 397 -13.36 -7.36 -10.86
C TYR A 397 -14.54 -8.12 -10.22
N ALA A 398 -14.40 -8.62 -8.98
CA ALA A 398 -15.49 -9.27 -8.24
C ALA A 398 -16.71 -8.36 -8.00
N ASN A 399 -17.93 -8.87 -8.13
CA ASN A 399 -19.16 -8.05 -8.07
C ASN A 399 -19.60 -7.70 -6.65
N SER A 400 -19.08 -8.39 -5.64
CA SER A 400 -19.35 -8.15 -4.22
C SER A 400 -18.08 -8.24 -3.39
N CYS A 401 -18.07 -7.68 -2.19
CA CYS A 401 -16.99 -7.85 -1.25
C CYS A 401 -16.83 -9.29 -0.78
N ASP A 402 -17.92 -10.06 -0.65
CA ASP A 402 -17.83 -11.49 -0.38
C ASP A 402 -17.13 -12.22 -1.54
N GLU A 403 -17.50 -11.94 -2.80
CA GLU A 403 -16.84 -12.52 -3.99
C GLU A 403 -15.38 -12.04 -4.11
N PHE A 404 -15.09 -10.81 -3.71
CA PHE A 404 -13.73 -10.27 -3.69
C PHE A 404 -12.88 -11.00 -2.66
N VAL A 405 -13.34 -11.08 -1.41
CA VAL A 405 -12.64 -11.78 -0.33
C VAL A 405 -12.47 -13.25 -0.70
N ASP A 406 -13.56 -13.91 -1.10
CA ASP A 406 -13.51 -15.29 -1.58
C ASP A 406 -12.52 -15.44 -2.73
N CYS A 407 -12.46 -14.52 -3.69
CA CYS A 407 -11.49 -14.56 -4.79
C CYS A 407 -10.05 -14.28 -4.31
N THR A 408 -9.82 -13.35 -3.39
CA THR A 408 -8.47 -13.10 -2.86
C THR A 408 -7.99 -14.26 -1.99
N GLU A 409 -8.93 -15.01 -1.40
CA GLU A 409 -8.68 -16.25 -0.66
C GLU A 409 -8.63 -17.50 -1.57
N GLN A 410 -9.34 -17.49 -2.70
CA GLN A 410 -9.43 -18.59 -3.69
C GLN A 410 -8.63 -18.24 -4.94
N ASP A 411 -7.56 -19.00 -5.20
CA ASP A 411 -6.75 -18.82 -6.40
C ASP A 411 -7.57 -18.64 -7.70
N LEU A 412 -7.29 -17.54 -8.40
CA LEU A 412 -7.94 -16.96 -9.57
C LEU A 412 -8.34 -17.93 -10.69
N GLY A 413 -9.35 -18.79 -10.55
CA GLY A 413 -9.88 -19.62 -11.63
C GLY A 413 -8.85 -20.55 -12.32
N VAL A 414 -7.62 -20.56 -11.83
CA VAL A 414 -6.58 -21.53 -12.10
C VAL A 414 -6.93 -22.75 -11.26
N LEU A 415 -6.75 -23.95 -11.79
CA LEU A 415 -7.04 -25.19 -11.08
C LEU A 415 -6.55 -25.09 -9.63
N ASP A 416 -7.46 -25.17 -8.66
CA ASP A 416 -7.06 -25.25 -7.25
C ASP A 416 -6.16 -26.48 -7.04
N CYS A 417 -5.52 -26.59 -5.89
CA CYS A 417 -4.63 -27.72 -5.64
C CYS A 417 -5.33 -29.08 -5.79
N ALA A 418 -6.64 -29.16 -5.49
CA ALA A 418 -7.43 -30.36 -5.74
C ALA A 418 -7.59 -30.64 -7.25
N GLY A 419 -7.95 -29.64 -8.05
CA GLY A 419 -8.13 -29.73 -9.49
C GLY A 419 -6.83 -30.00 -10.26
N LEU A 420 -5.72 -29.38 -9.84
CA LEU A 420 -4.38 -29.67 -10.37
C LEU A 420 -4.06 -31.14 -10.16
N CYS A 421 -4.17 -31.61 -8.92
CA CYS A 421 -3.84 -32.97 -8.56
C CYS A 421 -4.77 -33.99 -9.19
N GLN A 422 -6.07 -33.69 -9.27
CA GLN A 422 -7.02 -34.54 -9.99
C GLN A 422 -6.60 -34.70 -11.45
N ARG A 423 -6.29 -33.60 -12.17
CA ARG A 423 -5.90 -33.66 -13.57
C ARG A 423 -4.59 -34.41 -13.78
N ARG A 424 -3.63 -34.28 -12.85
CA ARG A 424 -2.41 -35.10 -12.85
C ARG A 424 -2.71 -36.57 -12.61
N SER A 425 -3.56 -36.90 -11.65
CA SER A 425 -3.93 -38.29 -11.33
C SER A 425 -4.61 -38.99 -12.51
N GLU A 426 -5.43 -38.25 -13.28
CA GLU A 426 -6.10 -38.76 -14.48
C GLU A 426 -5.08 -39.09 -15.59
N CYS A 427 -3.98 -38.35 -15.66
CA CYS A 427 -2.93 -38.54 -16.66
C CYS A 427 -1.78 -39.45 -16.22
N ASN A 428 -1.47 -39.49 -14.92
CA ASN A 428 -0.43 -40.33 -14.31
C ASN A 428 -0.85 -40.76 -12.89
N PRO A 429 -1.62 -41.85 -12.75
CA PRO A 429 -2.16 -42.29 -11.47
C PRO A 429 -1.12 -42.80 -10.46
N GLU A 430 0.15 -42.96 -10.86
CA GLU A 430 1.23 -43.41 -9.96
C GLU A 430 1.81 -42.27 -9.09
N GLN A 431 1.47 -41.00 -9.37
CA GLN A 431 2.03 -39.81 -8.68
C GLN A 431 1.12 -39.19 -7.60
N ASP A 432 0.05 -39.85 -7.20
CA ASP A 432 -1.06 -39.20 -6.47
C ASP A 432 -0.82 -39.02 -4.95
N GLY A 433 0.23 -39.64 -4.40
CA GLY A 433 0.50 -39.61 -2.96
C GLY A 433 0.98 -38.25 -2.46
N GLY A 434 0.07 -37.44 -1.89
CA GLY A 434 0.40 -36.18 -1.21
C GLY A 434 0.45 -34.94 -2.13
N CYS A 435 -0.05 -35.04 -3.36
CA CYS A 435 -0.04 -33.92 -4.30
C CYS A 435 -0.76 -32.68 -3.76
N VAL A 436 -1.94 -32.85 -3.14
CA VAL A 436 -2.75 -31.72 -2.65
C VAL A 436 -2.01 -30.98 -1.54
N ASP A 437 -1.42 -31.70 -0.58
CA ASP A 437 -0.67 -31.10 0.53
C ASP A 437 0.60 -30.39 0.02
N ALA A 438 1.32 -31.01 -0.92
CA ALA A 438 2.53 -30.42 -1.53
C ALA A 438 2.21 -29.21 -2.42
N CYS A 439 1.04 -29.17 -3.05
CA CYS A 439 0.55 -27.99 -3.76
C CYS A 439 0.13 -26.90 -2.79
N ALA A 440 -0.65 -27.23 -1.76
CA ALA A 440 -1.12 -26.26 -0.76
C ALA A 440 0.04 -25.58 -0.01
N ALA A 441 1.10 -26.34 0.30
CA ALA A 441 2.32 -25.80 0.92
C ALA A 441 3.05 -24.77 0.03
N ARG A 442 2.84 -24.82 -1.29
CA ARG A 442 3.48 -23.95 -2.29
C ARG A 442 2.49 -23.04 -2.99
N GLN A 443 1.24 -22.96 -2.53
CA GLN A 443 0.17 -22.24 -3.23
C GLN A 443 0.50 -20.77 -3.45
N SER A 444 1.37 -20.21 -2.61
CA SER A 444 1.80 -18.83 -2.69
C SER A 444 2.89 -18.55 -3.72
N THR A 445 3.56 -19.57 -4.27
CA THR A 445 4.73 -19.38 -5.14
C THR A 445 4.35 -19.23 -6.61
N LEU A 446 5.11 -18.40 -7.34
CA LEU A 446 5.01 -18.21 -8.79
C LEU A 446 5.15 -19.53 -9.55
N ARG A 447 6.02 -20.42 -9.06
CA ARG A 447 6.18 -21.76 -9.64
C ARG A 447 4.87 -22.54 -9.59
N ASN A 448 4.18 -22.53 -8.44
CA ASN A 448 2.90 -23.23 -8.30
C ASN A 448 1.79 -22.57 -9.12
N TRP A 449 1.75 -21.23 -9.15
CA TRP A 449 0.87 -20.49 -10.06
C TRP A 449 1.06 -20.92 -11.52
N ALA A 450 2.31 -20.96 -12.01
CA ALA A 450 2.64 -21.37 -13.37
C ALA A 450 2.29 -22.83 -13.65
N GLU A 451 2.52 -23.73 -12.68
CA GLU A 451 2.14 -25.16 -12.76
C GLU A 451 0.64 -25.32 -12.97
N ARG A 452 -0.17 -24.59 -12.20
CA ARG A 452 -1.63 -24.63 -12.30
C ARG A 452 -2.11 -24.01 -13.63
N LEU A 453 -1.54 -22.88 -14.04
CA LEU A 453 -1.91 -22.20 -15.28
C LEU A 453 -1.57 -23.04 -16.52
N CYS A 454 -0.35 -23.58 -16.57
CA CYS A 454 0.07 -24.49 -17.62
C CYS A 454 -0.86 -25.71 -17.69
N THR A 455 -1.10 -26.35 -16.54
CA THR A 455 -1.92 -27.57 -16.47
C THR A 455 -3.36 -27.31 -16.87
N GLN A 456 -3.88 -26.11 -16.56
CA GLN A 456 -5.21 -25.68 -17.02
C GLN A 456 -5.28 -25.60 -18.55
N ALA A 457 -4.28 -24.96 -19.17
CA ALA A 457 -4.17 -24.79 -20.62
C ALA A 457 -3.92 -26.11 -21.37
N ALA A 458 -3.21 -27.07 -20.77
CA ALA A 458 -2.86 -28.34 -21.42
C ALA A 458 -4.07 -29.22 -21.79
N ALA A 459 -4.37 -29.43 -23.06
CA ALA A 459 -5.52 -30.24 -23.50
C ALA A 459 -5.30 -31.75 -23.45
N THR A 460 -4.05 -32.19 -23.40
CA THR A 460 -3.66 -33.61 -23.46
C THR A 460 -2.84 -33.99 -22.24
N CYS A 461 -2.77 -35.30 -21.93
CA CYS A 461 -1.93 -35.78 -20.83
C CYS A 461 -0.44 -35.60 -21.08
N ASP A 462 -0.01 -35.65 -22.34
CA ASP A 462 1.36 -35.29 -22.72
C ASP A 462 1.61 -33.80 -22.43
N GLY A 463 0.65 -32.92 -22.73
CA GLY A 463 0.71 -31.51 -22.33
C GLY A 463 0.77 -31.29 -20.82
N VAL A 464 -0.01 -32.04 -20.03
CA VAL A 464 0.05 -31.97 -18.55
C VAL A 464 1.43 -32.37 -18.04
N SER A 465 2.11 -33.31 -18.69
CA SER A 465 3.48 -33.69 -18.33
C SER A 465 4.51 -32.58 -18.59
N LEU A 466 4.27 -31.70 -19.56
CA LEU A 466 5.08 -30.50 -19.84
C LEU A 466 4.89 -29.38 -18.80
N CYS A 467 3.88 -29.50 -17.94
CA CYS A 467 3.55 -28.52 -16.90
C CYS A 467 4.07 -28.91 -15.52
N VAL A 468 4.76 -30.04 -15.38
CA VAL A 468 5.35 -30.48 -14.12
C VAL A 468 6.49 -29.54 -13.76
N ALA A 469 6.37 -28.84 -12.63
CA ALA A 469 7.44 -27.98 -12.17
C ALA A 469 8.63 -28.81 -11.67
N ASP A 470 9.84 -28.37 -11.98
CA ASP A 470 11.04 -28.87 -11.31
C ASP A 470 10.93 -28.60 -9.81
N SER A 471 11.56 -29.47 -9.01
CA SER A 471 11.61 -29.30 -7.56
C SER A 471 12.26 -27.96 -7.24
N ALA A 472 11.61 -27.17 -6.39
CA ALA A 472 12.21 -25.96 -5.84
C ALA A 472 13.51 -26.33 -5.10
N PRO A 473 14.49 -25.42 -5.00
CA PRO A 473 15.59 -25.62 -4.08
C PRO A 473 15.05 -25.76 -2.65
N PRO A 474 15.81 -26.35 -1.71
CA PRO A 474 15.38 -26.51 -0.32
C PRO A 474 15.39 -25.17 0.44
N CYS A 475 14.44 -24.31 0.09
CA CYS A 475 14.25 -22.98 0.66
C CYS A 475 13.92 -23.03 2.15
N ASP A 476 13.37 -24.13 2.66
CA ASP A 476 13.15 -24.36 4.07
C ASP A 476 14.46 -24.32 4.88
N ARG A 477 15.56 -24.88 4.34
CA ARG A 477 16.89 -24.84 4.97
C ARG A 477 17.41 -23.40 5.05
N LEU A 478 17.37 -22.68 3.93
CA LEU A 478 17.79 -21.27 3.87
C LEU A 478 16.97 -20.42 4.85
N CYS A 479 15.65 -20.57 4.82
CA CYS A 479 14.75 -19.75 5.60
C CYS A 479 14.80 -20.06 7.10
N THR A 480 15.22 -21.26 7.50
CA THR A 480 15.52 -21.56 8.92
C THR A 480 16.66 -20.67 9.43
N LEU A 481 17.65 -20.35 8.59
CA LEU A 481 18.76 -19.46 8.97
C LEU A 481 18.29 -18.01 9.13
N TYR A 482 17.37 -17.54 8.29
CA TYR A 482 16.80 -16.20 8.39
C TYR A 482 15.74 -16.06 9.49
N GLU A 483 15.00 -17.13 9.78
CA GLU A 483 14.04 -17.18 10.90
C GLU A 483 14.75 -16.98 12.24
N ALA A 484 15.97 -17.53 12.40
CA ALA A 484 16.81 -17.26 13.56
C ALA A 484 17.17 -15.77 13.74
N CYS A 485 17.01 -14.97 12.67
CA CYS A 485 17.20 -13.52 12.64
C CYS A 485 15.87 -12.72 12.59
N GLY A 486 14.76 -13.38 12.92
CA GLY A 486 13.44 -12.74 13.04
C GLY A 486 12.67 -12.56 11.73
N GLN A 487 13.11 -13.19 10.62
CA GLN A 487 12.34 -13.20 9.38
C GLN A 487 11.20 -14.22 9.42
N ASP A 488 10.08 -13.91 8.76
CA ASP A 488 8.97 -14.85 8.60
C ASP A 488 9.36 -15.98 7.63
N SER A 489 9.30 -17.22 8.11
CA SER A 489 9.76 -18.40 7.37
C SER A 489 8.95 -18.65 6.09
N LEU A 490 7.63 -18.41 6.10
CA LEU A 490 6.77 -18.63 4.94
C LEU A 490 7.02 -17.60 3.84
N SER A 491 7.14 -16.33 4.22
CA SER A 491 7.45 -15.23 3.31
C SER A 491 8.84 -15.42 2.69
N CYS A 492 9.81 -15.85 3.50
CA CYS A 492 11.13 -16.21 3.00
C CYS A 492 11.08 -17.36 1.98
N GLN A 493 10.37 -18.46 2.29
CA GLN A 493 10.32 -19.63 1.43
C GLN A 493 9.68 -19.29 0.07
N THR A 494 8.63 -18.48 0.09
CA THR A 494 7.98 -18.00 -1.13
C THR A 494 8.95 -17.19 -1.98
N ALA A 495 9.65 -16.21 -1.39
CA ALA A 495 10.59 -15.38 -2.13
C ALA A 495 11.81 -16.16 -2.67
N CYS A 496 12.29 -17.15 -1.91
CA CYS A 496 13.37 -18.03 -2.35
C CYS A 496 12.96 -18.90 -3.55
N ASP A 497 11.76 -19.52 -3.51
CA ASP A 497 11.25 -20.31 -4.63
C ASP A 497 11.00 -19.42 -5.87
N ASP A 498 10.41 -18.25 -5.66
CA ASP A 498 10.07 -17.30 -6.73
C ASP A 498 11.32 -16.74 -7.41
N GLY A 499 12.35 -16.35 -6.64
CA GLY A 499 13.64 -15.93 -7.19
C GLY A 499 14.26 -17.01 -8.08
N HIS A 500 14.35 -18.25 -7.56
CA HIS A 500 14.87 -19.37 -8.34
C HIS A 500 14.02 -19.66 -9.58
N TYR A 501 12.69 -19.59 -9.48
CA TYR A 501 11.79 -19.84 -10.61
C TYR A 501 12.00 -18.85 -11.75
N LEU A 502 12.26 -17.57 -11.41
CA LEU A 502 12.50 -16.51 -12.39
C LEU A 502 13.89 -16.59 -13.06
N GLY A 503 14.73 -17.54 -12.64
CA GLY A 503 16.07 -17.77 -13.18
C GLY A 503 17.18 -17.08 -12.39
N ASP A 504 16.92 -16.69 -11.14
CA ASP A 504 17.98 -16.31 -10.21
C ASP A 504 18.69 -17.60 -9.75
N GLU A 505 19.75 -18.02 -10.46
CA GLU A 505 20.51 -19.26 -10.17
C GLU A 505 21.32 -19.21 -8.86
N THR A 506 21.01 -18.25 -8.00
CA THR A 506 21.91 -17.81 -6.93
C THR A 506 21.57 -18.40 -5.57
N PHE A 507 20.58 -19.31 -5.51
CA PHE A 507 20.20 -20.01 -4.27
C PHE A 507 21.41 -20.60 -3.54
N ILE A 508 22.29 -21.30 -4.26
CA ILE A 508 23.45 -21.96 -3.64
C ILE A 508 24.42 -20.92 -3.06
N GLU A 509 24.57 -19.77 -3.72
CA GLU A 509 25.47 -18.70 -3.30
C GLU A 509 24.90 -17.94 -2.09
N GLU A 510 23.60 -17.65 -2.13
CA GLU A 510 22.87 -17.06 -1.00
C GLU A 510 22.92 -18.01 0.20
N TYR A 511 22.68 -19.31 0.00
CA TYR A 511 22.77 -20.31 1.06
C TYR A 511 24.18 -20.41 1.63
N ALA A 512 25.21 -20.43 0.78
CA ALA A 512 26.60 -20.44 1.22
C ALA A 512 26.94 -19.21 2.07
N CYS A 513 26.50 -18.02 1.63
CA CYS A 513 26.69 -16.77 2.38
C CYS A 513 25.94 -16.80 3.72
N ALA A 514 24.64 -17.09 3.70
CA ALA A 514 23.80 -17.07 4.90
C ALA A 514 24.26 -18.08 5.95
N THR A 515 24.78 -19.22 5.49
CA THR A 515 25.33 -20.29 6.33
C THR A 515 26.70 -19.92 6.90
N ALA A 516 27.54 -19.21 6.14
CA ALA A 516 28.84 -18.72 6.60
C ALA A 516 28.71 -17.55 7.58
N GLU A 517 27.68 -16.71 7.44
CA GLU A 517 27.45 -15.55 8.29
C GLU A 517 26.84 -15.90 9.65
N GLN A 518 27.45 -15.36 10.71
CA GLN A 518 27.00 -15.57 12.09
C GLN A 518 26.14 -14.42 12.61
N ALA A 519 26.45 -13.19 12.19
CA ALA A 519 25.69 -12.01 12.57
C ALA A 519 24.42 -11.94 11.73
N CYS A 520 23.31 -11.55 12.36
CA CYS A 520 22.04 -11.46 11.64
C CYS A 520 22.06 -10.39 10.55
N ASP A 521 22.73 -9.26 10.76
CA ASP A 521 22.84 -8.21 9.74
C ASP A 521 23.61 -8.70 8.50
N GLY A 522 24.75 -9.38 8.69
CA GLY A 522 25.52 -9.97 7.60
C GLY A 522 24.73 -11.06 6.87
N ARG A 523 24.06 -11.94 7.63
CA ARG A 523 23.20 -12.96 7.05
C ARG A 523 22.08 -12.35 6.19
N LEU A 524 21.41 -11.30 6.64
CA LEU A 524 20.37 -10.62 5.85
C LEU A 524 20.92 -9.88 4.62
N GLN A 525 22.18 -9.43 4.65
CA GLN A 525 22.86 -8.83 3.49
C GLN A 525 23.11 -9.82 2.35
N CYS A 526 23.23 -11.12 2.66
CA CYS A 526 23.38 -12.19 1.65
C CYS A 526 22.25 -12.18 0.59
N ARG A 527 21.03 -11.84 1.02
CA ARG A 527 19.87 -11.72 0.13
C ARG A 527 19.95 -10.50 -0.79
N GLY A 528 20.66 -9.45 -0.36
CA GLY A 528 20.89 -8.22 -1.13
C GLY A 528 22.00 -8.32 -2.17
N GLY A 529 22.65 -9.49 -2.30
CA GLY A 529 23.68 -9.76 -3.30
C GLY A 529 25.13 -9.62 -2.80
N ASP A 530 25.35 -9.27 -1.54
CA ASP A 530 26.69 -9.39 -0.93
C ASP A 530 26.92 -10.85 -0.53
N ARG A 531 27.54 -11.62 -1.42
CA ARG A 531 27.68 -13.09 -1.29
C ARG A 531 29.12 -13.52 -1.01
N ASP A 532 30.02 -12.57 -0.75
CA ASP A 532 31.45 -12.85 -0.63
C ASP A 532 31.78 -13.71 0.59
N ALA A 533 31.03 -13.55 1.69
CA ALA A 533 31.22 -14.28 2.94
C ALA A 533 31.13 -15.82 2.77
N GLY A 534 30.36 -16.30 1.79
CA GLY A 534 30.16 -17.72 1.50
C GLY A 534 31.09 -18.31 0.44
N LEU A 535 31.84 -17.49 -0.31
CA LEU A 535 32.55 -17.94 -1.50
C LEU A 535 33.61 -19.00 -1.23
N SER A 536 34.32 -18.91 -0.11
CA SER A 536 35.33 -19.92 0.23
C SER A 536 34.70 -21.28 0.49
N CYS A 537 33.61 -21.33 1.27
CA CYS A 537 32.88 -22.58 1.49
C CYS A 537 32.23 -23.12 0.22
N LEU A 538 31.68 -22.24 -0.63
CA LEU A 538 31.14 -22.63 -1.93
C LEU A 538 32.22 -23.28 -2.81
N ASN A 539 33.38 -22.63 -2.95
CA ASN A 539 34.47 -23.12 -3.78
C ASN A 539 35.11 -24.39 -3.20
N TRP A 540 35.20 -24.51 -1.87
CA TRP A 540 35.58 -25.75 -1.20
C TRP A 540 34.61 -26.88 -1.54
N CYS A 541 33.30 -26.64 -1.41
CA CYS A 541 32.30 -27.66 -1.66
C CYS A 541 32.15 -28.03 -3.13
N GLN A 542 32.31 -27.06 -4.05
CA GLN A 542 32.43 -27.34 -5.48
C GLN A 542 33.65 -28.20 -5.77
N PHE A 543 34.80 -27.92 -5.15
CA PHE A 543 35.98 -28.78 -5.30
C PHE A 543 35.70 -30.20 -4.82
N GLN A 544 35.11 -30.38 -3.63
CA GLN A 544 34.84 -31.71 -3.07
C GLN A 544 33.83 -32.52 -3.91
N THR A 545 32.78 -31.86 -4.41
CA THR A 545 31.66 -32.53 -5.09
C THR A 545 31.82 -32.63 -6.60
N GLN A 546 32.36 -31.60 -7.26
CA GLN A 546 32.47 -31.52 -8.72
C GLN A 546 33.86 -31.89 -9.23
N CYS A 547 34.92 -31.65 -8.44
CA CYS A 547 36.31 -31.92 -8.82
C CYS A 547 36.92 -33.14 -8.10
N GLY A 548 36.30 -33.58 -7.00
CA GLY A 548 36.70 -34.71 -6.18
C GLY A 548 35.90 -36.00 -6.43
N GLU A 549 36.16 -37.04 -5.63
CA GLU A 549 35.48 -38.36 -5.68
C GLU A 549 34.29 -38.48 -4.71
N SER A 550 33.83 -37.38 -4.09
CA SER A 550 32.78 -37.42 -3.06
C SER A 550 31.38 -37.27 -3.67
N ASP A 551 30.49 -38.25 -3.41
CA ASP A 551 29.06 -38.17 -3.73
C ASP A 551 28.26 -37.28 -2.74
N ALA A 552 28.93 -36.45 -1.93
CA ALA A 552 28.26 -35.62 -0.92
C ALA A 552 27.37 -34.54 -1.56
N ASP A 553 26.21 -34.30 -0.96
CA ASP A 553 25.34 -33.18 -1.33
C ASP A 553 26.04 -31.84 -1.05
N ILE A 554 25.94 -30.89 -1.98
CA ILE A 554 26.64 -29.60 -1.87
C ILE A 554 26.17 -28.79 -0.66
N LEU A 555 24.90 -28.87 -0.28
CA LEU A 555 24.35 -28.12 0.86
C LEU A 555 24.82 -28.72 2.18
N ASP A 556 24.90 -30.05 2.27
CA ASP A 556 25.47 -30.72 3.45
C ASP A 556 26.97 -30.41 3.62
N CYS A 557 27.69 -30.27 2.50
CA CYS A 557 29.06 -29.78 2.54
C CYS A 557 29.13 -28.33 3.03
N LEU A 558 28.23 -27.45 2.56
CA LEU A 558 28.19 -26.04 2.98
C LEU A 558 27.91 -25.91 4.48
N ASP A 559 26.95 -26.67 5.00
CA ASP A 559 26.65 -26.74 6.44
C ASP A 559 27.87 -27.21 7.25
N SER A 560 28.58 -28.22 6.74
CA SER A 560 29.79 -28.72 7.39
C SER A 560 30.93 -27.70 7.35
N CYS A 561 31.07 -26.97 6.25
CA CYS A 561 32.10 -25.95 6.08
C CYS A 561 31.89 -24.76 7.01
N SER A 562 30.66 -24.24 7.11
CA SER A 562 30.33 -23.14 8.02
C SER A 562 30.42 -23.54 9.49
N ALA A 563 29.98 -24.75 9.84
CA ALA A 563 30.13 -25.34 11.16
C ALA A 563 31.59 -25.61 11.53
N GLY A 564 32.50 -25.52 10.55
CA GLY A 564 33.93 -25.68 10.64
C GLY A 564 34.36 -27.11 10.40
N LEU A 565 35.31 -27.27 9.50
CA LEU A 565 35.89 -28.56 9.15
C LEU A 565 36.91 -28.95 10.23
N PRO A 566 36.92 -30.20 10.71
CA PRO A 566 37.88 -30.65 11.72
C PRO A 566 39.22 -31.06 11.10
N GLY A 567 40.26 -31.13 11.94
CA GLY A 567 41.55 -31.72 11.62
C GLY A 567 42.22 -31.15 10.36
N GLU A 568 42.80 -32.04 9.56
CA GLU A 568 43.56 -31.69 8.35
C GLU A 568 42.71 -30.99 7.28
N GLN A 569 41.41 -31.31 7.19
CA GLN A 569 40.52 -30.65 6.23
C GLN A 569 40.27 -29.19 6.59
N GLY A 570 40.03 -28.90 7.88
CA GLY A 570 39.91 -27.53 8.38
C GLY A 570 41.19 -26.75 8.16
N LEU A 571 42.33 -27.37 8.45
CA LEU A 571 43.61 -26.75 8.21
C LEU A 571 43.83 -26.38 6.72
N ILE A 572 43.60 -27.32 5.79
CA ILE A 572 43.73 -27.09 4.35
C ILE A 572 42.75 -26.01 3.88
N PHE A 573 41.51 -26.05 4.35
CA PHE A 573 40.51 -25.06 4.00
C PHE A 573 40.92 -23.65 4.44
N GLU A 574 41.26 -23.47 5.72
CA GLU A 574 41.62 -22.16 6.26
C GLU A 574 42.91 -21.61 5.59
N ALA A 575 43.84 -22.51 5.27
CA ALA A 575 45.04 -22.21 4.50
C ALA A 575 44.75 -21.66 3.10
N SER A 576 43.74 -22.24 2.44
CA SER A 576 43.36 -21.91 1.07
C SER A 576 42.29 -20.82 1.01
N ASN A 577 41.72 -20.40 2.13
CA ASN A 577 40.55 -19.52 2.20
C ASN A 577 40.69 -18.26 1.34
N GLN A 578 41.80 -17.51 1.49
CA GLN A 578 42.02 -16.29 0.70
C GLN A 578 42.14 -16.57 -0.80
N CYS A 579 42.76 -17.69 -1.17
CA CYS A 579 42.86 -18.11 -2.57
C CYS A 579 41.48 -18.44 -3.12
N LEU A 580 40.66 -19.20 -2.37
CA LEU A 580 39.30 -19.56 -2.76
C LEU A 580 38.40 -18.34 -2.92
N VAL A 581 38.48 -17.34 -2.04
CA VAL A 581 37.74 -16.08 -2.20
C VAL A 581 38.18 -15.35 -3.48
N ASN A 582 39.49 -15.26 -3.72
CA ASN A 582 40.04 -14.53 -4.87
C ASN A 582 39.69 -15.15 -6.24
N LEU A 583 39.33 -16.44 -6.27
CA LEU A 583 38.89 -17.10 -7.50
C LEU A 583 37.50 -16.65 -7.97
N GLY A 584 36.69 -16.08 -7.07
CA GLY A 584 35.30 -15.72 -7.36
C GLY A 584 34.41 -16.94 -7.56
N GLN A 585 33.31 -16.78 -8.30
CA GLN A 585 32.30 -17.82 -8.50
C GLN A 585 32.60 -18.74 -9.70
N GLY A 586 32.26 -20.02 -9.56
CA GLY A 586 32.36 -21.03 -10.62
C GLY A 586 33.77 -21.25 -11.20
N PRO A 587 34.85 -21.25 -10.40
CA PRO A 587 36.19 -21.50 -10.92
C PRO A 587 36.35 -22.92 -11.49
N ALA A 588 37.30 -23.09 -12.41
CA ALA A 588 37.59 -24.41 -12.95
C ALA A 588 38.27 -25.29 -11.89
N CYS A 589 38.10 -26.61 -12.00
CA CYS A 589 38.70 -27.57 -11.07
C CYS A 589 40.23 -27.47 -10.96
N GLU A 590 40.92 -27.03 -12.01
CA GLU A 590 42.37 -26.79 -11.99
C GLU A 590 42.73 -25.63 -11.06
N ASP A 591 42.00 -24.50 -11.15
CA ASP A 591 42.22 -23.32 -10.31
C ASP A 591 41.92 -23.63 -8.83
N LEU A 592 40.82 -24.35 -8.57
CA LEU A 592 40.48 -24.83 -7.23
C LEU A 592 41.57 -25.72 -6.65
N SER A 593 42.06 -26.69 -7.43
CA SER A 593 43.15 -27.58 -7.05
C SER A 593 44.44 -26.81 -6.71
N ASP A 594 44.76 -25.76 -7.47
CA ASP A 594 45.95 -24.95 -7.25
C ASP A 594 45.91 -24.22 -5.89
N CYS A 595 44.73 -23.77 -5.45
CA CYS A 595 44.56 -23.18 -4.12
C CYS A 595 44.90 -24.14 -2.97
N PHE A 596 44.66 -25.45 -3.14
CA PHE A 596 44.92 -26.45 -2.10
C PHE A 596 46.36 -26.95 -2.07
N ASN A 597 47.07 -26.91 -3.20
CA ASN A 597 48.44 -27.44 -3.30
C ASN A 597 49.53 -26.44 -2.85
N ALA A 598 49.18 -25.17 -2.64
CA ALA A 598 50.15 -24.09 -2.46
C ALA A 598 50.65 -23.89 -1.01
N VAL A 599 49.97 -24.46 0.00
CA VAL A 599 50.17 -24.00 1.37
C VAL A 599 51.17 -24.86 2.14
N SER A 600 52.21 -24.20 2.68
CA SER A 600 53.22 -24.84 3.52
C SER A 600 52.86 -24.78 5.00
N ALA A 601 53.24 -25.80 5.78
CA ALA A 601 53.04 -25.81 7.23
C ALA A 601 53.67 -24.59 7.94
N ASP A 602 54.79 -24.08 7.44
CA ASP A 602 55.45 -22.88 7.98
C ASP A 602 54.58 -21.62 7.88
N GLU A 603 53.83 -21.48 6.78
CA GLU A 603 52.95 -20.34 6.55
C GLU A 603 51.72 -20.38 7.48
N LEU A 604 51.16 -21.57 7.69
CA LEU A 604 50.05 -21.79 8.61
C LEU A 604 50.43 -21.54 10.07
N CYS A 605 51.59 -22.08 10.46
CA CYS A 605 52.17 -21.81 11.76
C CYS A 605 52.41 -20.31 11.95
N LEU A 606 52.93 -19.61 10.94
CA LEU A 606 53.14 -18.17 11.02
C LEU A 606 51.83 -17.38 11.20
N GLN A 607 50.78 -17.71 10.44
CA GLN A 607 49.48 -17.06 10.57
C GLN A 607 48.88 -17.26 11.97
N SER A 608 48.81 -18.51 12.44
CA SER A 608 48.29 -18.83 13.77
C SER A 608 49.09 -18.15 14.89
N CYS A 609 50.43 -18.16 14.80
CA CYS A 609 51.29 -17.51 15.79
C CYS A 609 51.14 -15.98 15.78
N ASN A 610 50.98 -15.36 14.60
CA ASN A 610 50.73 -13.92 14.53
C ASN A 610 49.38 -13.56 15.17
N GLU A 611 48.37 -14.40 15.02
CA GLU A 611 47.06 -14.19 15.63
C GLU A 611 47.12 -14.32 17.15
N GLN A 612 47.85 -15.30 17.68
CA GLN A 612 48.09 -15.43 19.11
C GLN A 612 48.88 -14.23 19.68
N VAL A 613 49.85 -13.70 18.93
CA VAL A 613 50.56 -12.46 19.28
C VAL A 613 49.62 -11.25 19.25
N ARG A 614 48.77 -11.12 18.22
CA ARG A 614 47.73 -10.07 18.14
C ARG A 614 46.83 -10.10 19.36
N CYS A 615 46.46 -11.30 19.80
CA CYS A 615 45.67 -11.52 20.99
C CYS A 615 46.46 -11.44 22.30
N GLY A 616 47.78 -11.18 22.25
CA GLY A 616 48.70 -11.11 23.39
C GLY A 616 48.68 -12.36 24.29
N LEU A 617 48.43 -13.52 23.69
CA LEU A 617 48.51 -14.83 24.36
C LEU A 617 49.97 -15.30 24.43
N ILE A 618 50.81 -14.80 23.52
CA ILE A 618 52.25 -15.05 23.46
C ILE A 618 53.00 -13.76 23.10
N ASP A 619 54.26 -13.65 23.54
CA ASP A 619 55.07 -12.42 23.36
C ASP A 619 55.78 -12.34 21.99
N GLU A 620 56.18 -13.47 21.40
CA GLU A 620 56.99 -13.49 20.17
C GLU A 620 56.57 -14.59 19.19
N SER A 621 56.33 -14.23 17.92
CA SER A 621 55.91 -15.19 16.89
C SER A 621 57.01 -16.16 16.47
N ALA A 622 58.29 -15.78 16.49
CA ALA A 622 59.38 -16.60 15.96
C ALA A 622 59.58 -17.93 16.72
N GLN A 623 59.47 -17.93 18.05
CA GLN A 623 59.55 -19.16 18.85
C GLN A 623 58.30 -20.03 18.67
N CYS A 624 57.13 -19.40 18.56
CA CYS A 624 55.88 -20.09 18.29
C CYS A 624 55.92 -20.83 16.95
N VAL A 625 56.38 -20.17 15.87
CA VAL A 625 56.48 -20.79 14.54
C VAL A 625 57.41 -21.99 14.57
N GLN A 626 58.59 -21.86 15.18
CA GLN A 626 59.53 -22.98 15.27
C GLN A 626 58.91 -24.16 16.02
N LEU A 627 58.26 -23.92 17.16
CA LEU A 627 57.62 -24.98 17.95
C LEU A 627 56.46 -25.63 17.19
N CYS A 628 55.65 -24.83 16.49
CA CYS A 628 54.54 -25.29 15.67
C CYS A 628 55.02 -26.18 14.52
N THR A 629 56.03 -25.76 13.75
CA THR A 629 56.59 -26.56 12.65
C THR A 629 57.23 -27.86 13.18
N GLU A 630 57.92 -27.80 14.31
CA GLU A 630 58.60 -28.98 14.90
C GLU A 630 57.61 -30.02 15.47
N ARG A 631 56.40 -29.61 15.86
CA ARG A 631 55.42 -30.45 16.55
C ARG A 631 54.15 -30.74 15.77
N PHE A 632 54.12 -30.52 14.46
CA PHE A 632 52.97 -30.75 13.58
C PHE A 632 52.43 -32.21 13.64
N GLU A 633 51.74 -32.53 14.74
CA GLU A 633 51.11 -33.79 15.15
C GLU A 633 49.60 -33.55 15.21
N ALA A 634 48.79 -34.62 15.26
CA ALA A 634 47.33 -34.52 15.09
C ALA A 634 46.64 -33.55 16.08
N ASP A 635 47.05 -33.53 17.36
CA ASP A 635 46.45 -32.64 18.37
C ASP A 635 46.78 -31.15 18.11
N ASP A 636 47.97 -30.86 17.55
CA ASP A 636 48.38 -29.48 17.21
C ASP A 636 47.64 -28.98 15.95
N VAL A 637 47.21 -29.89 15.05
CA VAL A 637 46.42 -29.55 13.85
C VAL A 637 45.03 -29.04 14.22
N ASP A 638 44.36 -29.65 15.21
CA ASP A 638 43.04 -29.20 15.67
C ASP A 638 43.10 -27.81 16.32
N GLN A 639 44.11 -27.57 17.17
CA GLN A 639 44.35 -26.25 17.76
C GLN A 639 44.65 -25.20 16.68
N LEU A 640 45.50 -25.52 15.70
CA LEU A 640 45.86 -24.59 14.65
C LEU A 640 44.65 -24.24 13.76
N SER A 641 43.89 -25.26 13.37
CA SER A 641 42.66 -25.11 12.60
C SER A 641 41.64 -24.27 13.37
N CYS A 642 41.50 -24.48 14.69
CA CYS A 642 40.64 -23.66 15.55
C CYS A 642 41.06 -22.18 15.54
N VAL A 643 42.34 -21.86 15.72
CA VAL A 643 42.83 -20.47 15.73
C VAL A 643 42.60 -19.77 14.40
N LEU A 644 42.97 -20.42 13.28
CA LEU A 644 42.79 -19.85 11.95
C LEU A 644 41.30 -19.65 11.60
N ARG A 645 40.46 -20.60 12.00
CA ARG A 645 39.00 -20.47 11.87
C ARG A 645 38.46 -19.27 12.65
N THR A 646 38.88 -19.11 13.90
CA THR A 646 38.50 -17.96 14.73
C THR A 646 38.91 -16.64 14.09
N GLN A 647 40.09 -16.59 13.48
CA GLN A 647 40.56 -15.45 12.71
C GLN A 647 39.64 -15.16 11.51
N ARG A 648 39.30 -16.17 10.70
CA ARG A 648 38.41 -16.02 9.54
C ARG A 648 37.02 -15.52 9.94
N LEU A 649 36.46 -16.07 11.01
CA LEU A 649 35.13 -15.71 11.52
C LEU A 649 35.13 -14.38 12.30
N ASN A 650 36.29 -13.73 12.46
CA ASN A 650 36.47 -12.54 13.28
C ASN A 650 35.86 -12.70 14.69
N ALA A 651 35.92 -13.91 15.27
CA ALA A 651 35.30 -14.25 16.55
C ALA A 651 36.07 -13.71 17.77
N GLY A 652 37.07 -12.86 17.52
CA GLY A 652 37.85 -12.17 18.54
C GLY A 652 38.84 -13.06 19.29
N CYS A 653 39.61 -12.43 20.16
CA CYS A 653 40.72 -13.01 20.89
C CYS A 653 40.28 -13.92 22.04
N GLY A 654 39.05 -13.80 22.53
CA GLY A 654 38.48 -14.74 23.50
C GLY A 654 38.36 -16.15 22.93
N ALA A 655 37.89 -16.28 21.70
CA ALA A 655 37.82 -17.58 21.02
C ALA A 655 39.22 -18.11 20.67
N VAL A 656 40.20 -17.24 20.38
CA VAL A 656 41.60 -17.66 20.18
C VAL A 656 42.19 -18.21 21.49
N ALA A 657 41.90 -17.57 22.62
CA ALA A 657 42.31 -18.05 23.94
C ALA A 657 41.70 -19.41 24.29
N GLU A 658 40.41 -19.61 23.96
CA GLU A 658 39.73 -20.90 24.14
C GLU A 658 40.37 -22.00 23.27
N CYS A 659 40.60 -21.74 21.99
CA CYS A 659 41.28 -22.67 21.08
C CYS A 659 42.66 -23.09 21.61
N THR A 660 43.39 -22.17 22.23
CA THR A 660 44.74 -22.40 22.74
C THR A 660 44.77 -22.95 24.17
N GLY A 661 43.61 -23.09 24.81
CA GLY A 661 43.50 -23.56 26.20
C GLY A 661 44.15 -22.62 27.22
N VAL A 662 44.27 -21.33 26.90
CA VAL A 662 44.85 -20.33 27.80
C VAL A 662 43.76 -19.87 28.76
N ASP A 663 43.85 -20.29 30.02
CA ASP A 663 43.00 -19.79 31.10
C ASP A 663 43.29 -18.30 31.35
N VAL A 664 42.28 -17.45 31.18
CA VAL A 664 42.38 -16.01 31.44
C VAL A 664 41.72 -15.67 32.76
N GLU A 665 42.36 -14.78 33.52
CA GLU A 665 41.81 -14.31 34.79
C GLU A 665 40.50 -13.56 34.50
N PRO A 666 39.38 -13.94 35.14
CA PRO A 666 38.09 -13.33 34.83
C PRO A 666 38.13 -11.83 35.15
N ALA A 667 37.68 -11.02 34.20
CA ALA A 667 37.55 -9.59 34.42
C ALA A 667 36.60 -9.29 35.57
N SER A 668 36.84 -8.16 36.23
CA SER A 668 35.87 -7.65 37.21
C SER A 668 34.54 -7.31 36.54
N VAL A 669 33.43 -7.38 37.29
CA VAL A 669 32.09 -7.00 36.80
C VAL A 669 32.08 -5.60 36.19
N ASP A 670 32.81 -4.66 36.78
CA ASP A 670 32.88 -3.28 36.27
C ASP A 670 33.59 -3.19 34.93
N CYS A 671 34.62 -4.01 34.72
CA CYS A 671 35.32 -4.03 33.44
C CYS A 671 34.48 -4.68 32.35
N SER A 672 33.91 -5.87 32.60
CA SER A 672 33.08 -6.55 31.62
C SER A 672 31.92 -5.65 31.16
N ALA A 673 31.29 -4.93 32.09
CA ALA A 673 30.25 -3.95 31.77
C ALA A 673 30.77 -2.79 30.90
N LEU A 674 31.93 -2.22 31.24
CA LEU A 674 32.54 -1.14 30.44
C LEU A 674 32.91 -1.62 29.03
N CYS A 675 33.51 -2.79 28.90
CA CYS A 675 33.91 -3.34 27.61
C CYS A 675 32.71 -3.70 26.73
N GLN A 676 31.60 -4.18 27.32
CA GLN A 676 30.34 -4.37 26.60
C GLN A 676 29.75 -3.05 26.12
N ALA A 677 29.74 -2.01 26.96
CA ALA A 677 29.28 -0.68 26.56
C ALA A 677 30.11 -0.13 25.40
N GLN A 678 31.44 -0.29 25.44
CA GLN A 678 32.31 0.11 24.34
C GLN A 678 32.12 -0.73 23.07
N ALA A 679 31.96 -2.04 23.18
CA ALA A 679 31.71 -2.91 22.03
C ALA A 679 30.38 -2.58 21.34
N THR A 680 29.38 -2.12 22.11
CA THR A 680 28.10 -1.65 21.55
C THR A 680 28.29 -0.42 20.66
N CYS A 681 29.25 0.44 20.98
CA CYS A 681 29.52 1.68 20.25
C CYS A 681 30.69 1.58 19.25
N ASN A 682 31.49 0.53 19.32
CA ASN A 682 32.63 0.26 18.45
C ASN A 682 32.68 -1.23 18.12
N GLU A 683 32.09 -1.60 16.98
CA GLU A 683 32.04 -2.99 16.49
C GLU A 683 33.44 -3.62 16.29
N GLY A 684 34.49 -2.81 16.17
CA GLY A 684 35.87 -3.29 16.07
C GLY A 684 36.55 -3.59 17.42
N LEU A 685 35.90 -3.31 18.55
CA LEU A 685 36.47 -3.57 19.87
C LEU A 685 36.37 -5.05 20.23
N ASP A 686 37.54 -5.65 20.45
CA ASP A 686 37.63 -6.99 21.01
C ASP A 686 37.41 -6.96 22.53
N ILE A 687 36.26 -7.48 22.98
CA ILE A 687 35.87 -7.49 24.41
C ILE A 687 36.95 -8.17 25.27
N PHE A 688 37.55 -9.25 24.79
CA PHE A 688 38.56 -9.98 25.53
C PHE A 688 39.84 -9.16 25.73
N LEU A 689 40.30 -8.45 24.69
CA LEU A 689 41.46 -7.56 24.82
C LEU A 689 41.15 -6.39 25.77
N CYS A 690 39.95 -5.81 25.68
CA CYS A 690 39.50 -4.78 26.59
C CYS A 690 39.49 -5.28 28.05
N GLU A 691 38.93 -6.48 28.29
CA GLU A 691 38.84 -7.12 29.60
C GLU A 691 40.20 -7.48 30.20
N ARG A 692 41.15 -7.84 29.36
CA ARG A 692 42.52 -8.07 29.80
C ARG A 692 43.19 -6.76 30.21
N ASP A 693 43.04 -5.70 29.42
CA ASP A 693 43.77 -4.44 29.61
C ASP A 693 43.25 -3.64 30.82
N CYS A 694 41.98 -3.82 31.19
CA CYS A 694 41.38 -3.19 32.37
C CYS A 694 41.59 -3.97 33.68
N THR A 695 42.18 -5.17 33.62
CA THR A 695 42.33 -6.07 34.78
C THR A 695 43.76 -5.97 35.34
N PRO A 696 43.96 -5.72 36.66
CA PRO A 696 42.94 -5.68 37.71
C PRO A 696 42.21 -4.34 37.78
N ALA A 697 40.96 -4.38 38.25
CA ALA A 697 40.10 -3.21 38.41
C ALA A 697 40.75 -2.12 39.26
N THR A 698 40.79 -0.90 38.72
CA THR A 698 41.13 0.31 39.46
C THR A 698 39.86 1.05 39.90
N PHE A 699 39.99 1.97 40.86
CA PHE A 699 38.87 2.83 41.26
C PHE A 699 38.31 3.64 40.07
N ASP A 700 39.19 4.09 39.18
CA ASP A 700 38.81 4.87 37.99
C ASP A 700 37.89 4.07 37.05
N LEU A 701 37.96 2.74 37.08
CA LEU A 701 37.11 1.86 36.27
C LEU A 701 35.62 2.01 36.61
N ALA A 702 35.29 2.17 37.89
CA ALA A 702 33.89 2.39 38.30
C ALA A 702 33.34 3.72 37.75
N ILE A 703 34.19 4.75 37.65
CA ILE A 703 33.83 6.05 37.05
C ILE A 703 33.66 5.91 35.55
N ARG A 704 34.61 5.26 34.86
CA ARG A 704 34.55 5.01 33.41
C ARG A 704 33.30 4.22 33.03
N ARG A 705 33.02 3.14 33.77
CA ARG A 705 31.80 2.34 33.60
C ARG A 705 30.56 3.21 33.75
N ARG A 706 30.46 3.95 34.86
CA ARG A 706 29.27 4.77 35.12
C ARG A 706 29.09 5.86 34.08
N CYS A 707 30.20 6.40 33.56
CA CYS A 707 30.17 7.35 32.45
C CYS A 707 29.68 6.67 31.16
N ALA A 708 30.21 5.49 30.83
CA ALA A 708 29.78 4.72 29.65
C ALA A 708 28.29 4.33 29.69
N ASP A 709 27.76 3.98 30.87
CA ASP A 709 26.34 3.69 31.08
C ASP A 709 25.44 4.91 30.80
N LEU A 710 25.99 6.13 30.87
CA LEU A 710 25.28 7.39 30.67
C LEU A 710 25.56 8.02 29.31
N ALA A 711 26.60 7.57 28.61
CA ALA A 711 27.06 8.16 27.37
C ALA A 711 26.25 7.64 26.18
N GLU A 712 25.95 8.53 25.24
CA GLU A 712 25.65 8.11 23.86
C GLU A 712 26.96 7.69 23.17
N CYS A 713 26.86 6.91 22.09
CA CYS A 713 28.05 6.31 21.46
C CYS A 713 29.06 7.33 20.92
N ASP A 714 28.62 8.52 20.54
CA ASP A 714 29.48 9.63 20.10
C ASP A 714 30.21 10.34 21.27
N ALA A 715 29.68 10.21 22.49
CA ALA A 715 30.26 10.80 23.71
C ALA A 715 31.13 9.81 24.51
N LEU A 716 31.16 8.53 24.13
CA LEU A 716 31.84 7.48 24.90
C LEU A 716 33.35 7.71 25.05
N GLU A 717 34.00 8.38 24.09
CA GLU A 717 35.43 8.73 24.17
C GLU A 717 35.73 9.65 25.36
N LEU A 718 34.77 10.51 25.76
CA LEU A 718 34.90 11.40 26.92
C LEU A 718 34.97 10.61 28.25
N CYS A 719 34.46 9.39 28.26
CA CYS A 719 34.46 8.50 29.42
C CYS A 719 35.76 7.71 29.58
N LEU A 720 36.68 7.79 28.62
CA LEU A 720 37.91 6.98 28.60
C LEU A 720 39.20 7.81 28.71
N PRO A 721 39.28 8.85 29.56
CA PRO A 721 40.52 9.61 29.70
C PRO A 721 41.59 8.75 30.40
N ASP A 722 42.85 8.91 30.01
CA ASP A 722 43.99 8.19 30.58
C ASP A 722 44.07 8.30 32.11
N GLU A 723 43.70 9.46 32.66
CA GLU A 723 43.69 9.75 34.10
C GLU A 723 42.36 10.43 34.48
N ILE A 724 41.66 9.87 35.48
CA ILE A 724 40.44 10.45 36.03
C ILE A 724 40.78 11.12 37.36
N THR A 725 40.46 12.41 37.46
CA THR A 725 40.50 13.12 38.74
C THR A 725 39.09 13.38 39.21
N VAL A 726 38.73 12.82 40.36
CA VAL A 726 37.45 13.13 41.02
C VAL A 726 37.46 14.62 41.41
N PRO A 727 36.52 15.44 40.89
CA PRO A 727 36.46 16.84 41.25
C PRO A 727 36.23 16.99 42.75
N GLY A 728 37.00 17.85 43.42
CA GLY A 728 36.85 18.09 44.86
C GLY A 728 35.42 18.50 45.25
N ALA A 729 34.72 19.17 44.34
CA ALA A 729 33.32 19.55 44.53
C ALA A 729 32.35 18.34 44.56
N CYS A 730 32.60 17.29 43.78
CA CYS A 730 31.86 16.02 43.87
C CYS A 730 32.16 15.31 45.20
N THR A 731 33.42 15.29 45.61
CA THR A 731 33.84 14.73 46.90
C THR A 731 33.16 15.44 48.07
N ASP A 732 33.11 16.77 48.05
CA ASP A 732 32.48 17.59 49.09
C ASP A 732 30.95 17.44 49.09
N ALA A 733 30.32 17.38 47.92
CA ALA A 733 28.88 17.16 47.76
C ALA A 733 28.45 15.78 48.27
N CYS A 734 29.14 14.71 47.87
CA CYS A 734 28.85 13.35 48.32
C CYS A 734 29.19 13.14 49.81
N ALA A 735 30.21 13.80 50.34
CA ALA A 735 30.46 13.83 51.79
C ALA A 735 29.30 14.50 52.56
N SER A 736 28.74 15.56 52.00
CA SER A 736 27.60 16.27 52.59
C SER A 736 26.32 15.42 52.51
N ALA A 737 26.11 14.71 51.41
CA ALA A 737 25.00 13.78 51.23
C ALA A 737 25.10 12.54 52.15
N GLU A 738 26.32 12.05 52.42
CA GLU A 738 26.57 10.99 53.40
C GLU A 738 26.18 11.41 54.82
N ALA A 739 26.23 12.70 55.14
CA ALA A 739 25.75 13.24 56.41
C ALA A 739 24.22 13.37 56.51
N CYS A 740 23.50 13.20 55.39
CA CYS A 740 22.05 13.22 55.33
C CYS A 740 21.48 11.79 55.48
N ASP A 741 20.61 11.59 56.48
CA ASP A 741 19.95 10.29 56.69
C ASP A 741 19.11 9.91 55.45
N GLY A 742 19.46 8.79 54.83
CA GLY A 742 18.69 8.19 53.73
C GLY A 742 19.06 8.61 52.31
N LEU A 743 20.14 9.37 52.10
CA LEU A 743 20.69 9.61 50.75
C LEU A 743 21.80 8.62 50.36
N ILE A 744 22.72 8.33 51.30
CA ILE A 744 23.81 7.39 51.10
C ILE A 744 23.87 6.40 52.28
N GLY A 745 24.01 5.11 52.00
CA GLY A 745 24.17 4.05 52.99
C GLY A 745 23.12 2.94 52.89
N ASP A 746 22.93 2.17 53.96
CA ASP A 746 22.09 0.95 53.92
C ASP A 746 20.56 1.20 54.04
N ALA A 747 20.12 2.46 53.99
CA ALA A 747 18.69 2.77 54.07
C ALA A 747 17.96 2.24 52.83
N ALA A 748 16.74 1.71 53.00
CA ALA A 748 15.96 1.13 51.90
C ALA A 748 15.64 2.13 50.76
N ASN A 749 15.76 3.42 51.05
CA ASN A 749 15.54 4.53 50.12
C ASN A 749 16.82 5.35 49.84
N ALA A 750 18.00 4.84 50.19
CA ALA A 750 19.25 5.48 49.80
C ALA A 750 19.40 5.49 48.27
N LEU A 751 19.82 6.62 47.72
CA LEU A 751 20.11 6.78 46.30
C LEU A 751 21.41 6.08 45.90
N TYR A 752 22.38 6.05 46.82
CA TYR A 752 23.66 5.36 46.64
C TYR A 752 23.96 4.47 47.85
N ALA A 753 24.53 3.29 47.63
CA ALA A 753 24.90 2.40 48.72
C ALA A 753 26.15 2.90 49.45
N THR A 754 27.07 3.53 48.71
CA THR A 754 28.30 4.08 49.27
C THR A 754 28.61 5.48 48.75
N ARG A 755 29.41 6.23 49.52
CA ARG A 755 29.93 7.53 49.07
C ARG A 755 30.75 7.41 47.78
N VAL A 756 31.47 6.32 47.61
CA VAL A 756 32.27 6.04 46.41
C VAL A 756 31.40 5.98 45.15
N GLU A 757 30.23 5.34 45.23
CA GLU A 757 29.29 5.28 44.11
C GLU A 757 28.73 6.67 43.75
N CYS A 758 28.42 7.49 44.75
CA CYS A 758 28.01 8.88 44.55
C CYS A 758 29.11 9.69 43.86
N GLU A 759 30.36 9.58 44.33
CA GLU A 759 31.50 10.28 43.74
C GLU A 759 31.76 9.84 42.30
N ALA A 760 31.59 8.54 42.02
CA ALA A 760 31.73 7.98 40.68
C ALA A 760 30.64 8.49 39.72
N ASP A 761 29.37 8.51 40.13
CA ASP A 761 28.26 9.04 39.31
C ASP A 761 28.39 10.55 39.06
N CYS A 762 28.78 11.31 40.09
CA CYS A 762 29.02 12.74 39.96
C CYS A 762 30.18 13.04 38.98
N THR A 763 31.28 12.29 39.09
CA THR A 763 32.43 12.45 38.19
C THR A 763 32.10 12.01 36.77
N ALA A 764 31.38 10.89 36.59
CA ALA A 764 30.93 10.38 35.31
C ALA A 764 30.08 11.40 34.54
N ARG A 765 29.07 11.97 35.18
CA ARG A 765 28.25 13.04 34.59
C ARG A 765 29.05 14.29 34.30
N GLY A 766 30.05 14.57 35.14
CA GLY A 766 31.01 15.64 34.93
C GLY A 766 31.82 15.50 33.64
N LEU A 767 32.22 14.27 33.29
CA LEU A 767 32.93 13.98 32.04
C LEU A 767 32.05 14.21 30.81
N LEU A 768 30.78 13.81 30.85
CA LEU A 768 29.85 13.93 29.72
C LEU A 768 29.39 15.36 29.41
N SER A 769 29.46 16.26 30.40
CA SER A 769 28.95 17.63 30.28
C SER A 769 29.94 18.62 29.65
N ALA A 770 31.03 18.14 29.06
CA ALA A 770 32.06 18.93 28.36
C ALA A 770 32.60 20.15 29.14
N GLY A 771 32.53 20.12 30.48
CA GLY A 771 32.99 21.20 31.35
C GLY A 771 32.09 22.45 31.42
N GLU A 772 31.07 22.61 30.57
CA GLU A 772 30.22 23.82 30.58
C GLU A 772 29.08 23.75 31.60
N SER A 773 28.52 22.57 31.91
CA SER A 773 27.46 22.42 32.93
C SER A 773 27.93 21.79 34.25
N VAL A 774 29.17 21.28 34.33
CA VAL A 774 29.78 20.75 35.57
C VAL A 774 29.88 21.82 36.66
N MET A 775 29.99 23.10 36.30
CA MET A 775 30.05 24.17 37.31
C MET A 775 28.75 24.30 38.11
N ASN A 776 27.62 23.77 37.64
CA ASN A 776 26.35 23.86 38.35
C ASN A 776 25.94 22.57 39.08
N LEU A 777 26.53 21.40 38.78
CA LEU A 777 26.16 20.16 39.46
C LEU A 777 26.55 20.18 40.96
N PRO A 778 27.77 20.58 41.35
CA PRO A 778 28.12 20.70 42.76
C PRO A 778 27.32 21.77 43.50
N ASP A 779 27.00 22.87 42.81
CA ASP A 779 26.17 23.95 43.37
C ASP A 779 24.72 23.46 43.57
N CYS A 780 24.15 22.74 42.60
CA CYS A 780 22.85 22.08 42.71
C CYS A 780 22.81 21.07 43.86
N LEU A 781 23.84 20.23 43.98
CA LEU A 781 23.95 19.24 45.05
C LEU A 781 24.11 19.90 46.43
N ALA A 782 24.81 21.03 46.51
CA ALA A 782 24.91 21.82 47.74
C ALA A 782 23.58 22.49 48.12
N GLU A 783 22.80 22.94 47.13
CA GLU A 783 21.49 23.56 47.32
C GLU A 783 20.38 22.55 47.67
N ALA A 784 20.52 21.28 47.28
CA ALA A 784 19.54 20.24 47.56
C ALA A 784 19.34 19.92 49.07
N MET A 785 20.26 20.34 49.97
CA MET A 785 20.08 20.37 51.44
C MET A 785 19.36 19.13 52.06
N CYS A 786 19.76 17.92 51.69
CA CYS A 786 19.20 16.63 52.12
C CYS A 786 17.81 16.23 51.56
N ASP A 787 17.29 16.92 50.55
CA ASP A 787 16.08 16.52 49.83
C ASP A 787 16.41 15.45 48.76
N PRO A 788 15.88 14.22 48.85
CA PRO A 788 16.17 13.14 47.89
C PRO A 788 15.69 13.44 46.46
N ASP A 789 14.59 14.17 46.32
CA ASP A 789 14.00 14.49 45.01
C ASP A 789 14.80 15.61 44.34
N ALA A 790 15.21 16.63 45.11
CA ALA A 790 16.10 17.67 44.60
C ALA A 790 17.49 17.10 44.27
N PHE A 791 18.02 16.23 45.13
CA PHE A 791 19.32 15.60 44.93
C PHE A 791 19.33 14.72 43.67
N SER A 792 18.31 13.86 43.50
CA SER A 792 18.16 13.05 42.28
C SER A 792 17.90 13.92 41.03
N GLY A 793 17.18 15.03 41.16
CA GLY A 793 16.97 16.01 40.10
C GLY A 793 18.28 16.62 39.57
N CYS A 794 19.24 16.91 40.45
CA CYS A 794 20.57 17.37 40.04
C CYS A 794 21.30 16.33 39.17
N PHE A 795 21.22 15.05 39.53
CA PHE A 795 21.84 13.98 38.74
C PHE A 795 21.11 13.72 37.42
N ALA A 796 19.80 13.90 37.35
CA ALA A 796 19.01 13.67 36.13
C ALA A 796 19.29 14.69 34.99
N GLY A 797 20.20 15.65 35.18
CA GLY A 797 20.48 16.70 34.20
C GLY A 797 19.32 17.68 34.00
N ARG A 798 18.29 17.61 34.87
CA ARG A 798 17.18 18.56 34.86
C ARG A 798 17.69 19.90 35.33
N GLN A 799 18.06 20.78 34.39
CA GLN A 799 18.13 22.19 34.71
C GLN A 799 16.75 22.64 35.22
N PRO A 800 16.68 23.56 36.19
CA PRO A 800 15.41 24.20 36.52
C PRO A 800 14.79 24.75 35.24
N VAL A 801 13.54 24.40 34.96
CA VAL A 801 12.88 24.75 33.70
C VAL A 801 12.83 26.25 33.51
N ASP A 802 13.46 26.75 32.44
CA ASP A 802 13.39 28.16 32.07
C ASP A 802 12.08 28.45 31.33
N CYS A 803 10.97 28.43 32.08
CA CYS A 803 9.66 28.89 31.61
C CYS A 803 9.70 30.34 31.09
N GLY A 804 10.74 31.12 31.41
CA GLY A 804 10.96 32.46 30.88
C GLY A 804 11.27 32.44 29.38
N SER A 805 12.06 31.48 28.90
CA SER A 805 12.44 31.33 27.50
C SER A 805 11.26 30.98 26.59
N GLY A 806 10.36 30.10 27.05
CA GLY A 806 9.11 29.76 26.35
C GLY A 806 8.19 30.97 26.16
N TRP A 807 8.11 31.84 27.17
CA TRP A 807 7.38 33.11 27.03
C TRP A 807 8.01 34.02 25.98
N ASP A 808 9.33 34.15 25.99
CA ASP A 808 10.04 35.01 25.04
C ASP A 808 9.88 34.47 23.59
N ALA A 809 9.83 33.15 23.40
CA ALA A 809 9.50 32.49 22.13
C ALA A 809 8.07 32.78 21.64
N VAL A 810 7.08 32.74 22.55
CA VAL A 810 5.68 33.11 22.26
C VAL A 810 5.55 34.59 21.86
N VAL A 811 6.31 35.48 22.51
CA VAL A 811 6.31 36.91 22.19
C VAL A 811 6.98 37.18 20.84
N ALA A 812 8.02 36.44 20.47
CA ALA A 812 8.75 36.62 19.21
C ALA A 812 7.87 36.44 17.96
N CYS A 813 6.86 35.56 18.01
CA CYS A 813 5.90 35.35 16.92
C CYS A 813 4.69 36.30 16.96
N ASN A 814 4.68 37.31 17.83
CA ASN A 814 3.59 38.29 17.97
C ASN A 814 2.21 37.66 18.32
N ASN A 815 2.21 36.45 18.89
CA ASN A 815 1.01 35.69 19.31
C ASN A 815 0.33 36.25 20.58
N GLN A 816 0.78 37.40 21.07
CA GLN A 816 0.24 38.08 22.25
C GLN A 816 -1.27 38.38 22.10
N LEU A 817 -1.73 38.65 20.87
CA LEU A 817 -3.14 38.88 20.58
C LEU A 817 -3.98 37.60 20.71
N PHE A 818 -3.43 36.44 20.33
CA PHE A 818 -4.10 35.13 20.40
C PHE A 818 -4.33 34.71 21.86
N LEU A 819 -3.28 34.80 22.70
CA LEU A 819 -3.39 34.50 24.13
C LEU A 819 -4.31 35.47 24.89
N GLN A 820 -4.37 36.74 24.46
CA GLN A 820 -5.33 37.72 24.99
C GLN A 820 -6.76 37.48 24.52
N LEU A 821 -6.97 37.04 23.27
CA LEU A 821 -8.30 36.75 22.69
C LEU A 821 -8.97 35.54 23.35
N PHE A 822 -8.20 34.54 23.79
CA PHE A 822 -8.71 33.37 24.52
C PHE A 822 -8.66 33.51 26.05
N GLY A 823 -8.14 34.63 26.57
CA GLY A 823 -8.23 34.99 27.99
C GLY A 823 -7.45 34.09 28.96
N MET A 824 -6.50 33.29 28.47
CA MET A 824 -5.88 32.23 29.27
C MET A 824 -4.72 32.72 30.16
N ILE A 825 -4.00 33.80 29.81
CA ILE A 825 -2.80 34.24 30.55
C ILE A 825 -2.61 35.78 30.46
N ASN A 826 -2.52 36.50 31.60
CA ASN A 826 -2.39 37.98 31.62
C ASN A 826 -0.93 38.47 31.67
N GLY A 827 -0.03 37.83 30.93
CA GLY A 827 1.36 38.26 30.77
C GLY A 827 2.40 37.25 31.27
N ARG A 828 3.68 37.65 31.20
CA ARG A 828 4.84 36.79 31.46
C ARG A 828 4.80 36.09 32.82
N ALA A 829 4.41 36.80 33.87
CA ALA A 829 4.41 36.27 35.22
C ALA A 829 3.38 35.14 35.40
N ASP A 830 2.19 35.27 34.80
CA ASP A 830 1.14 34.25 34.85
C ASP A 830 1.54 33.03 34.00
N TYR A 831 2.20 33.24 32.85
CA TYR A 831 2.71 32.14 32.03
C TYR A 831 3.75 31.31 32.80
N ILE A 832 4.73 32.00 33.40
CA ILE A 832 5.80 31.33 34.16
C ILE A 832 5.19 30.53 35.32
N ALA A 833 4.27 31.11 36.08
CA ALA A 833 3.63 30.42 37.19
C ALA A 833 2.84 29.17 36.75
N VAL A 834 2.09 29.25 35.64
CA VAL A 834 1.35 28.09 35.10
C VAL A 834 2.31 27.04 34.53
N CYS A 835 3.36 27.46 33.84
CA CYS A 835 4.39 26.56 33.31
C CYS A 835 5.11 25.81 34.44
N GLU A 836 5.50 26.50 35.51
CA GLU A 836 6.12 25.88 36.70
C GLU A 836 5.14 24.93 37.42
N GLU A 837 3.87 25.30 37.53
CA GLU A 837 2.82 24.45 38.12
C GLU A 837 2.57 23.20 37.27
N GLN A 838 2.48 23.34 35.94
CA GLN A 838 2.32 22.21 35.03
C GLN A 838 3.57 21.33 34.97
N PHE A 839 4.77 21.92 35.06
CA PHE A 839 6.01 21.18 35.11
C PHE A 839 6.09 20.28 36.35
N ALA A 840 5.59 20.77 37.49
CA ALA A 840 5.48 19.96 38.70
C ALA A 840 4.51 18.77 38.56
N VAL A 841 3.58 18.82 37.60
CA VAL A 841 2.59 17.76 37.34
C VAL A 841 3.03 16.80 36.23
N ASN A 842 3.55 17.32 35.12
CA ASN A 842 3.96 16.54 33.96
C ASN A 842 5.22 17.15 33.28
N PRO A 843 6.42 16.87 33.82
CA PRO A 843 7.64 17.53 33.37
C PRO A 843 8.03 17.18 31.94
N ALA A 844 7.84 15.93 31.50
CA ALA A 844 8.20 15.47 30.16
C ALA A 844 7.39 16.18 29.07
N GLN A 845 6.09 16.41 29.32
CA GLN A 845 5.24 17.12 28.38
C GLN A 845 5.64 18.59 28.28
N VAL A 846 5.85 19.26 29.42
CA VAL A 846 6.23 20.68 29.44
C VAL A 846 7.61 20.90 28.80
N GLU A 847 8.56 19.98 28.97
CA GLU A 847 9.86 20.00 28.27
C GLU A 847 9.71 19.84 26.75
N ALA A 848 8.87 18.91 26.30
CA ALA A 848 8.59 18.72 24.87
C ALA A 848 7.91 19.96 24.26
N ASP A 849 6.97 20.56 24.98
CA ASP A 849 6.24 21.76 24.55
C ASP A 849 7.16 22.98 24.47
N LEU A 850 8.02 23.19 25.48
CA LEU A 850 8.99 24.28 25.50
C LEU A 850 10.05 24.11 24.41
N THR A 851 10.52 22.89 24.18
CA THR A 851 11.48 22.56 23.10
C THR A 851 10.85 22.85 21.74
N CYS A 852 9.61 22.39 21.50
CA CYS A 852 8.90 22.73 20.25
C CYS A 852 8.77 24.25 20.06
N LEU A 853 8.33 24.97 21.10
CA LEU A 853 8.11 26.42 21.05
C LEU A 853 9.39 27.19 20.71
N THR A 854 10.51 26.82 21.34
CA THR A 854 11.80 27.47 21.13
C THR A 854 12.40 27.14 19.76
N ASP A 855 12.33 25.88 19.32
CA ASP A 855 12.80 25.46 18.00
C ASP A 855 12.05 26.17 16.88
N ILE A 856 10.72 26.24 16.97
CA ILE A 856 9.92 26.93 15.96
C ILE A 856 10.18 28.44 16.02
N ALA A 857 10.34 29.04 17.20
CA ALA A 857 10.66 30.46 17.32
C ALA A 857 12.02 30.82 16.68
N MET A 858 13.02 29.94 16.83
CA MET A 858 14.33 30.11 16.20
C MET A 858 14.25 30.01 14.67
N ARG A 859 13.38 29.14 14.13
CA ARG A 859 13.18 28.97 12.69
C ARG A 859 12.29 30.06 12.08
N ALA A 860 11.32 30.57 12.83
CA ALA A 860 10.29 31.45 12.31
C ALA A 860 10.84 32.76 11.74
N ASN A 861 11.87 33.37 12.34
CA ASN A 861 12.51 34.60 11.87
C ASN A 861 11.52 35.73 11.44
N GLY A 862 10.31 35.75 12.01
CA GLY A 862 9.22 36.67 11.68
C GLY A 862 8.25 36.21 10.57
N ASP A 863 8.34 34.98 10.06
CA ASP A 863 7.41 34.40 9.08
C ASP A 863 6.08 33.97 9.76
N PRO A 864 4.95 34.60 9.40
CA PRO A 864 3.66 34.31 10.01
C PRO A 864 3.10 32.91 9.70
N ASN A 865 3.55 32.23 8.64
CA ASN A 865 3.09 30.88 8.32
C ASN A 865 3.72 29.82 9.24
N ILE A 866 4.98 30.02 9.65
CA ILE A 866 5.68 29.15 10.62
C ILE A 866 5.12 29.37 12.04
N CYS A 867 4.63 30.58 12.34
CA CYS A 867 3.97 30.87 13.63
C CYS A 867 2.60 30.16 13.81
N LEU A 868 2.00 29.60 12.75
CA LEU A 868 0.77 28.80 12.83
C LEU A 868 1.04 27.38 13.38
N GLU A 869 2.22 26.82 13.11
CA GLU A 869 2.69 25.54 13.67
C GLU A 869 2.94 25.65 15.19
N GLN A 870 3.33 26.83 15.69
CA GLN A 870 3.44 27.07 17.14
C GLN A 870 2.11 26.94 17.89
N VAL A 871 0.98 27.29 17.23
CA VAL A 871 -0.35 27.15 17.83
C VAL A 871 -0.71 25.66 17.97
N GLN A 872 -0.25 24.81 17.05
CA GLN A 872 -0.42 23.36 17.18
C GLN A 872 0.43 22.78 18.33
N CYS A 873 1.64 23.29 18.56
CA CYS A 873 2.42 22.90 19.76
C CYS A 873 1.78 23.38 21.07
N LEU A 874 1.19 24.59 21.11
CA LEU A 874 0.44 25.06 22.28
C LEU A 874 -0.85 24.28 22.53
N LEU A 875 -1.56 23.87 21.48
CA LEU A 875 -2.83 23.11 21.57
C LEU A 875 -2.62 21.60 21.74
N GLY A 876 -1.43 21.07 21.42
CA GLY A 876 -1.09 19.67 21.63
C GLY A 876 -0.79 19.34 23.10
N GLY A 877 -0.20 20.28 23.85
CA GLY A 877 0.16 20.10 25.26
C GLY A 877 -0.89 20.54 26.28
N LEU A 878 -1.70 21.54 25.94
CA LEU A 878 -2.88 21.91 26.72
C LEU A 878 -4.05 21.05 26.21
N GLY A 879 -4.34 19.92 26.87
CA GLY A 879 -5.52 19.10 26.55
C GLY A 879 -6.83 19.91 26.44
N PRO A 880 -7.94 19.29 25.98
CA PRO A 880 -9.13 19.97 25.47
C PRO A 880 -9.69 21.13 26.30
#